data_AF-A0A1F5IR34-F1
#
_entry.id   AF-A0A1F5IR34-F1
#
_cell.length_a   1.000
_cell.length_b   1.000
_cell.length_c   1.000
_cell.angle_alpha   90.00
_cell.angle_beta   90.00
_cell.angle_gamma   90.00
#
_symmetry.space_group_name_H-M   'P 1'
#
loop_
_entity.id
_entity.type
_entity.pdbx_description
1 polymer ?
#
loop_
_entity_poly.entity_id
_entity_poly.type
_entity_poly.pdbx_seq_one_letter_code
_entity_poly.pdbx_strand_id
1 'polypeptide(L)'
;MKRLVLVDGNALLHRAYHATPPFTTAKGELVNAVYGFSSMILKVISELHPEYLAIAWDEKGPTFRHQAYTQYKATRAATDEGLLSQYKRVHELAKAFNIPEFKLAGFEADDLIGTLAKQAEKLEIRNLKLEIIVVTGDRDIMQLIDENIKIFMPKKTLADVGLYGLEEFVAKYGFFPKQLTDYKGLAGDASDNIPGVAGIGDVTATKLIHQFGSIEDIFKAENLKTLPERTQTLLSEGAESAVMSKKLATLDLKAPIKLDLKACVVQDFDKEKVVKLFEELDFKSLIARVPGASVIPANAGIQLNESRSELDPRLRGDDKRNSGDDTKQNDITTDLDKAVEPILKKMSETGVLVDLKFLSRFGKQLKDRLVNIEKEIYSKVGHEFNLNSPKQLSQVLFDELKLPVIRKTKTGRSTDEATLRELSPAHPVIPLFLEYRQLFKLVSTYIDALPKSVRSDGRIHSTFNVEGAATGRLSSKDPNLQNIPIKGEAGGEIRKAFVAPKGKVLLAADYSQIELRIMAHLADDPGLKKAFAEGWDIHTLTASKIFNIPLEKVEKQQRMVGKTMNFATLYGQGPHALSRQLEVPYESAQQYIAEYFAEFPKVREWMEKTLAFGYENGFVETIWGRKRYIPELKAGNRMIRSAGERAAVNAPVQGTAADMIKKAMVEIDRKLKMDNGKLKIKKGKNSQFSILNSQLILQVHDELLFECDPKDVEETAKMVKEKMENALKLSVPVIVDLKVGSNWGEMEKISV
;
A
#
# COMPACT_ATOMS: atom_id res chain seq x y z
N MET A 1 -15.16 -13.60 19.11
CA MET A 1 -14.34 -13.14 20.24
C MET A 1 -14.75 -11.70 20.49
N LYS A 2 -15.03 -11.31 21.73
CA LYS A 2 -15.30 -9.91 22.04
C LYS A 2 -14.00 -9.14 22.18
N ARG A 3 -14.02 -7.84 21.91
CA ARG A 3 -12.85 -6.99 21.84
C ARG A 3 -13.03 -5.72 22.69
N LEU A 4 -12.04 -5.46 23.54
CA LEU A 4 -11.87 -4.20 24.24
C LEU A 4 -10.73 -3.42 23.59
N VAL A 5 -10.99 -2.19 23.21
CA VAL A 5 -9.97 -1.26 22.75
C VAL A 5 -9.68 -0.23 23.84
N LEU A 6 -8.39 -0.08 24.17
CA LEU A 6 -7.89 0.93 25.09
C LEU A 6 -7.06 1.93 24.30
N VAL A 7 -7.40 3.21 24.35
CA VAL A 7 -6.72 4.26 23.59
C VAL A 7 -5.85 5.09 24.51
N ASP A 8 -4.59 5.27 24.13
CA ASP A 8 -3.72 6.28 24.70
C ASP A 8 -4.05 7.64 24.11
N GLY A 9 -4.77 8.45 24.89
CA GLY A 9 -5.26 9.75 24.46
C GLY A 9 -4.11 10.72 24.14
N ASN A 10 -3.10 10.77 24.99
CA ASN A 10 -1.97 11.69 24.86
C ASN A 10 -1.10 11.36 23.65
N ALA A 11 -0.64 10.10 23.52
CA ALA A 11 0.21 9.73 22.40
C ALA A 11 -0.52 9.85 21.05
N LEU A 12 -1.80 9.48 21.00
CA LEU A 12 -2.59 9.59 19.78
C LEU A 12 -2.83 11.06 19.39
N LEU A 13 -3.13 11.92 20.36
CA LEU A 13 -3.37 13.34 20.09
C LEU A 13 -2.11 14.06 19.61
N HIS A 14 -0.97 13.83 20.26
CA HIS A 14 0.33 14.33 19.80
C HIS A 14 0.65 13.85 18.38
N ARG A 15 0.42 12.57 18.10
CA ARG A 15 0.64 12.03 16.76
C ARG A 15 -0.29 12.66 15.73
N ALA A 16 -1.55 12.90 16.08
CA ALA A 16 -2.50 13.57 15.21
C ALA A 16 -2.09 15.02 14.89
N TYR A 17 -1.61 15.76 15.89
CA TYR A 17 -1.13 17.13 15.72
C TYR A 17 0.02 17.23 14.71
N HIS A 18 1.01 16.31 14.79
CA HIS A 18 2.17 16.34 13.91
C HIS A 18 1.93 15.69 12.54
N ALA A 19 0.99 14.74 12.45
CA ALA A 19 0.68 14.05 11.19
C ALA A 19 -0.30 14.82 10.29
N THR A 20 -1.16 15.67 10.88
CA THR A 20 -2.17 16.43 10.16
C THR A 20 -1.74 17.91 10.08
N PRO A 21 -1.59 18.48 8.87
CA PRO A 21 -1.26 19.90 8.70
C PRO A 21 -2.20 20.80 9.51
N PRO A 22 -1.72 21.91 10.10
CA PRO A 22 -2.55 22.81 10.88
C PRO A 22 -3.65 23.44 10.02
N PHE A 23 -4.87 23.46 10.53
CA PHE A 23 -6.03 24.12 9.92
C PHE A 23 -7.04 24.53 10.99
N THR A 24 -7.86 25.51 10.67
CA THR A 24 -8.82 26.11 11.59
C THR A 24 -10.27 25.94 11.13
N THR A 25 -11.22 25.99 12.06
CA THR A 25 -12.66 26.14 11.75
C THR A 25 -12.94 27.52 11.13
N ALA A 26 -14.17 27.72 10.63
CA ALA A 26 -14.66 29.01 10.16
C ALA A 26 -14.61 30.12 11.23
N LYS A 27 -14.58 29.73 12.51
CA LYS A 27 -14.43 30.65 13.67
C LYS A 27 -12.97 30.93 14.04
N GLY A 28 -12.00 30.37 13.31
CA GLY A 28 -10.57 30.55 13.56
C GLY A 28 -9.98 29.64 14.63
N GLU A 29 -10.73 28.62 15.10
CA GLU A 29 -10.26 27.67 16.12
C GLU A 29 -9.35 26.61 15.46
N LEU A 30 -8.12 26.41 15.96
CA LEU A 30 -7.19 25.39 15.46
C LEU A 30 -7.69 23.99 15.86
N VAL A 31 -7.89 23.09 14.90
CA VAL A 31 -8.58 21.80 15.13
C VAL A 31 -7.95 20.60 14.42
N ASN A 32 -6.73 20.73 13.90
CA ASN A 32 -6.05 19.67 13.15
C ASN A 32 -5.79 18.38 13.96
N ALA A 33 -5.44 18.52 15.24
CA ALA A 33 -5.22 17.40 16.14
C ALA A 33 -6.55 16.73 16.49
N VAL A 34 -7.60 17.52 16.76
CA VAL A 34 -8.95 17.01 17.04
C VAL A 34 -9.49 16.22 15.85
N TYR A 35 -9.27 16.72 14.63
CA TYR A 35 -9.68 16.01 13.39
C TYR A 35 -8.93 14.69 13.22
N GLY A 36 -7.61 14.70 13.39
CA GLY A 36 -6.80 13.48 13.27
C GLY A 36 -7.18 12.44 14.33
N PHE A 37 -7.41 12.87 15.56
CA PHE A 37 -7.88 12.02 16.65
C PHE A 37 -9.26 11.44 16.35
N SER A 38 -10.23 12.28 15.95
CA SER A 38 -11.59 11.85 15.57
C SER A 38 -11.57 10.83 14.44
N SER A 39 -10.77 11.10 13.41
CA SER A 39 -10.59 10.21 12.27
C SER A 39 -10.03 8.85 12.69
N MET A 40 -9.09 8.82 13.65
CA MET A 40 -8.53 7.58 14.18
C MET A 40 -9.55 6.81 15.03
N ILE A 41 -10.31 7.47 15.90
CA ILE A 41 -11.38 6.80 16.69
C ILE A 41 -12.41 6.15 15.77
N LEU A 42 -12.89 6.88 14.76
CA LEU A 42 -13.83 6.34 13.77
C LEU A 42 -13.23 5.16 12.99
N LYS A 43 -11.93 5.22 12.68
CA LYS A 43 -11.20 4.14 12.01
C LYS A 43 -11.09 2.91 12.91
N VAL A 44 -10.73 3.09 14.18
CA VAL A 44 -10.70 2.04 15.20
C VAL A 44 -12.05 1.35 15.29
N ILE A 45 -13.14 2.12 15.35
CA ILE A 45 -14.49 1.56 15.39
C ILE A 45 -14.81 0.77 14.11
N SER A 46 -14.46 1.32 12.95
CA SER A 46 -14.74 0.72 11.64
C SER A 46 -13.88 -0.50 11.29
N GLU A 47 -12.62 -0.55 11.68
CA GLU A 47 -11.71 -1.65 11.31
C GLU A 47 -11.70 -2.73 12.38
N LEU A 48 -11.58 -2.31 13.65
CA LEU A 48 -11.48 -3.23 14.77
C LEU A 48 -12.85 -3.63 15.31
N HIS A 49 -13.98 -3.06 14.87
CA HIS A 49 -15.33 -3.43 15.31
C HIS A 49 -15.42 -3.76 16.82
N PRO A 50 -14.92 -2.90 17.74
CA PRO A 50 -14.85 -3.24 19.14
C PRO A 50 -16.24 -3.24 19.79
N GLU A 51 -16.47 -4.15 20.74
CA GLU A 51 -17.63 -4.06 21.62
C GLU A 51 -17.42 -3.00 22.71
N TYR A 52 -16.17 -2.84 23.16
CA TYR A 52 -15.81 -1.95 24.27
C TYR A 52 -14.68 -1.00 23.87
N LEU A 53 -14.77 0.27 24.26
CA LEU A 53 -13.76 1.31 24.01
C LEU A 53 -13.62 2.21 25.24
N ALA A 54 -12.37 2.54 25.60
CA ALA A 54 -12.04 3.51 26.63
C ALA A 54 -10.78 4.29 26.26
N ILE A 55 -10.63 5.49 26.81
CA ILE A 55 -9.45 6.34 26.62
C ILE A 55 -8.77 6.59 27.97
N ALA A 56 -7.44 6.49 28.01
CA ALA A 56 -6.63 6.91 29.15
C ALA A 56 -5.89 8.22 28.82
N TRP A 57 -5.74 9.07 29.83
CA TRP A 57 -5.06 10.35 29.75
C TRP A 57 -4.04 10.52 30.87
N ASP A 58 -2.94 11.19 30.56
CA ASP A 58 -2.02 11.72 31.55
C ASP A 58 -2.73 12.81 32.37
N GLU A 59 -2.46 12.84 33.67
CA GLU A 59 -2.92 13.88 34.58
C GLU A 59 -1.72 14.62 35.18
N LYS A 60 -1.87 15.92 35.45
CA LYS A 60 -0.75 16.73 35.96
C LYS A 60 -0.28 16.22 37.33
N GLY A 61 1.01 16.00 37.48
CA GLY A 61 1.65 15.67 38.76
C GLY A 61 2.86 14.75 38.58
N PRO A 62 3.78 14.71 39.56
CA PRO A 62 4.93 13.82 39.49
C PRO A 62 4.50 12.37 39.63
N THR A 63 4.87 11.53 38.66
CA THR A 63 4.71 10.07 38.76
C THR A 63 5.83 9.46 39.60
N PHE A 64 5.75 8.16 39.90
CA PHE A 64 6.84 7.47 40.62
C PHE A 64 8.19 7.60 39.88
N ARG A 65 8.18 7.70 38.54
CA ARG A 65 9.39 7.87 37.71
C ARG A 65 10.06 9.21 37.98
N HIS A 66 9.28 10.29 38.05
CA HIS A 66 9.77 11.63 38.37
C HIS A 66 10.32 11.72 39.80
N GLN A 67 9.70 11.00 40.74
CA GLN A 67 10.16 10.94 42.13
C GLN A 67 11.45 10.10 42.28
N ALA A 68 11.58 9.02 41.52
CA ALA A 68 12.73 8.13 41.56
C ALA A 68 13.94 8.68 40.78
N TYR A 69 13.73 9.45 39.71
CA TYR A 69 14.80 9.99 38.88
C TYR A 69 14.43 11.36 38.31
N THR A 70 15.10 12.41 38.82
CA THR A 70 14.77 13.81 38.51
C THR A 70 15.04 14.23 37.06
N GLN A 71 15.89 13.49 36.34
CA GLN A 71 16.20 13.76 34.93
C GLN A 71 15.24 13.04 33.97
N TYR A 72 14.30 12.25 34.47
CA TYR A 72 13.28 11.57 33.66
C TYR A 72 12.48 12.60 32.85
N LYS A 73 12.41 12.41 31.52
CA LYS A 73 11.75 13.32 30.56
C LYS A 73 12.20 14.79 30.62
N ALA A 74 13.28 15.12 31.33
CA ALA A 74 13.75 16.51 31.53
C ALA A 74 14.19 17.20 30.22
N THR A 75 14.54 16.42 29.20
CA THR A 75 14.93 16.90 27.87
C THR A 75 13.75 17.07 26.91
N ARG A 76 12.51 16.72 27.31
CA ARG A 76 11.33 16.91 26.47
C ARG A 76 11.00 18.40 26.34
N ALA A 77 10.78 18.85 25.11
CA ALA A 77 10.30 20.20 24.85
C ALA A 77 8.90 20.40 25.48
N ALA A 78 8.62 21.63 25.90
CA ALA A 78 7.29 22.00 26.38
C ALA A 78 6.24 21.73 25.29
N THR A 79 5.05 21.29 25.69
CA THR A 79 3.94 21.04 24.77
C THR A 79 3.53 22.34 24.07
N ASP A 80 3.40 22.28 22.75
CA ASP A 80 2.97 23.39 21.89
C ASP A 80 1.60 23.95 22.34
N GLU A 81 1.48 25.28 22.46
CA GLU A 81 0.23 25.96 22.82
C GLU A 81 -0.93 25.62 21.87
N GLY A 82 -0.62 25.46 20.58
CA GLY A 82 -1.58 25.05 19.56
C GLY A 82 -2.13 23.64 19.80
N LEU A 83 -1.35 22.76 20.42
CA LEU A 83 -1.82 21.44 20.85
C LEU A 83 -2.60 21.52 22.16
N LEU A 84 -2.13 22.30 23.14
CA LEU A 84 -2.80 22.48 24.43
C LEU A 84 -4.23 23.01 24.26
N SER A 85 -4.45 23.95 23.34
CA SER A 85 -5.78 24.50 23.04
C SER A 85 -6.79 23.45 22.55
N GLN A 86 -6.33 22.34 21.99
CA GLN A 86 -7.17 21.32 21.36
C GLN A 86 -7.63 20.21 22.31
N TYR A 87 -6.99 20.03 23.48
CA TYR A 87 -7.36 18.99 24.45
C TYR A 87 -8.83 19.09 24.88
N LYS A 88 -9.33 20.32 25.10
CA LYS A 88 -10.71 20.55 25.50
C LYS A 88 -11.71 19.92 24.52
N ARG A 89 -11.48 20.11 23.21
CA ARG A 89 -12.36 19.59 22.16
C ARG A 89 -12.30 18.06 22.04
N VAL A 90 -11.17 17.45 22.38
CA VAL A 90 -11.05 15.99 22.37
C VAL A 90 -11.79 15.35 23.54
N HIS A 91 -11.82 15.99 24.71
CA HIS A 91 -12.67 15.54 25.82
C HIS A 91 -14.16 15.73 25.49
N GLU A 92 -14.54 16.84 24.83
CA GLU A 92 -15.92 17.03 24.33
C GLU A 92 -16.30 15.92 23.34
N LEU A 93 -15.38 15.52 22.47
CA LEU A 93 -15.55 14.40 21.53
C LEU A 93 -15.73 13.07 22.26
N ALA A 94 -14.85 12.72 23.20
CA ALA A 94 -14.94 11.49 23.96
C ALA A 94 -16.30 11.38 24.68
N LYS A 95 -16.74 12.48 25.29
CA LYS A 95 -18.07 12.59 25.92
C LYS A 95 -19.21 12.45 24.92
N ALA A 96 -19.10 13.03 23.73
CA ALA A 96 -20.13 12.93 22.69
C ALA A 96 -20.30 11.48 22.20
N PHE A 97 -19.20 10.74 22.05
CA PHE A 97 -19.20 9.30 21.73
C PHE A 97 -19.47 8.41 22.95
N ASN A 98 -19.77 8.98 24.11
CA ASN A 98 -19.94 8.27 25.39
C ASN A 98 -18.78 7.30 25.69
N ILE A 99 -17.55 7.69 25.37
CA ILE A 99 -16.35 6.90 25.64
C ILE A 99 -15.85 7.24 27.04
N PRO A 100 -15.76 6.27 27.97
CA PRO A 100 -15.20 6.51 29.30
C PRO A 100 -13.74 6.93 29.25
N GLU A 101 -13.42 7.92 30.07
CA GLU A 101 -12.07 8.49 30.19
C GLU A 101 -11.47 8.14 31.56
N PHE A 102 -10.25 7.62 31.56
CA PHE A 102 -9.49 7.28 32.75
C PHE A 102 -8.31 8.23 32.89
N LYS A 103 -8.20 8.86 34.06
CA LYS A 103 -7.08 9.74 34.41
C LYS A 103 -6.88 9.72 35.91
N LEU A 104 -5.62 9.67 36.35
CA LEU A 104 -5.30 9.58 37.77
C LEU A 104 -3.94 10.23 38.03
N ALA A 105 -3.90 11.22 38.90
CA ALA A 105 -2.65 11.87 39.29
C ALA A 105 -1.66 10.86 39.89
N GLY A 106 -0.39 10.98 39.50
CA GLY A 106 0.69 10.09 39.94
C GLY A 106 0.94 8.87 39.03
N PHE A 107 0.09 8.65 38.03
CA PHE A 107 0.21 7.59 37.03
C PHE A 107 0.18 8.18 35.62
N GLU A 108 0.92 7.58 34.69
CA GLU A 108 0.86 7.95 33.27
C GLU A 108 -0.29 7.19 32.57
N ALA A 109 -0.74 7.69 31.41
CA ALA A 109 -1.78 7.03 30.62
C ALA A 109 -1.45 5.55 30.35
N ASP A 110 -0.17 5.25 30.10
CA ASP A 110 0.31 3.89 29.86
C ASP A 110 0.15 2.96 31.07
N ASP A 111 0.36 3.48 32.28
CA ASP A 111 0.17 2.73 33.54
C ASP A 111 -1.31 2.40 33.75
N LEU A 112 -2.20 3.34 33.42
CA LEU A 112 -3.66 3.13 33.48
C LEU A 112 -4.10 2.09 32.45
N ILE A 113 -3.61 2.19 31.20
CA ILE A 113 -3.90 1.22 30.14
C ILE A 113 -3.43 -0.17 30.55
N GLY A 114 -2.21 -0.30 31.07
CA GLY A 114 -1.69 -1.56 31.54
C GLY A 114 -2.53 -2.17 32.66
N THR A 115 -2.95 -1.33 33.62
CA THR A 115 -3.84 -1.74 34.71
C THR A 115 -5.19 -2.24 34.17
N LEU A 116 -5.82 -1.50 33.25
CA LEU A 116 -7.10 -1.86 32.65
C LEU A 116 -6.99 -3.13 31.80
N ALA A 117 -5.92 -3.28 31.01
CA ALA A 117 -5.67 -4.48 30.20
C ALA A 117 -5.55 -5.72 31.10
N LYS A 118 -4.80 -5.65 32.20
CA LYS A 118 -4.67 -6.77 33.15
C LYS A 118 -5.93 -7.04 33.95
N GLN A 119 -6.79 -6.05 34.19
CA GLN A 119 -8.13 -6.30 34.73
C GLN A 119 -9.01 -7.01 33.71
N ALA A 120 -8.95 -6.59 32.44
CA ALA A 120 -9.73 -7.15 31.34
C ALA A 120 -9.38 -8.60 31.03
N GLU A 121 -8.10 -8.98 31.08
CA GLU A 121 -7.65 -10.37 30.90
C GLU A 121 -8.26 -11.36 31.91
N LYS A 122 -8.58 -10.88 33.12
CA LYS A 122 -9.21 -11.68 34.17
C LYS A 122 -10.72 -11.86 33.97
N LEU A 123 -11.32 -11.17 33.01
CA LEU A 123 -12.75 -11.23 32.76
C LEU A 123 -13.07 -12.31 31.72
N GLU A 124 -13.92 -13.26 32.08
CA GLU A 124 -14.52 -14.21 31.14
C GLU A 124 -15.96 -13.81 30.85
N ILE A 125 -16.30 -13.65 29.57
CA ILE A 125 -17.67 -13.32 29.15
C ILE A 125 -18.25 -14.55 28.44
N ARG A 126 -19.18 -15.27 29.11
CA ARG A 126 -19.86 -16.45 28.56
C ARG A 126 -18.87 -17.51 28.02
N ASN A 127 -17.83 -17.82 28.79
CA ASN A 127 -16.74 -18.75 28.43
C ASN A 127 -15.91 -18.34 27.20
N LEU A 128 -15.91 -17.05 26.83
CA LEU A 128 -15.06 -16.49 25.78
C LEU A 128 -14.06 -15.50 26.40
N LYS A 129 -12.78 -15.68 26.07
CA LYS A 129 -11.71 -14.71 26.38
C LYS A 129 -11.95 -13.40 25.61
N LEU A 130 -11.64 -12.29 26.25
CA LEU A 130 -11.69 -10.95 25.67
C LEU A 130 -10.35 -10.64 24.97
N GLU A 131 -10.39 -10.27 23.69
CA GLU A 131 -9.22 -9.74 23.00
C GLU A 131 -9.04 -8.27 23.37
N ILE A 132 -7.83 -7.89 23.78
CA ILE A 132 -7.51 -6.51 24.17
C ILE A 132 -6.61 -5.91 23.09
N ILE A 133 -7.02 -4.77 22.55
CA ILE A 133 -6.22 -4.02 21.59
C ILE A 133 -5.92 -2.64 22.16
N VAL A 134 -4.63 -2.33 22.32
CA VAL A 134 -4.21 -1.00 22.76
C VAL A 134 -3.86 -0.14 21.55
N VAL A 135 -4.50 1.02 21.42
CA VAL A 135 -4.23 2.01 20.37
C VAL A 135 -3.30 3.07 20.94
N THR A 136 -2.02 3.01 20.59
CA THR A 136 -1.02 3.98 21.04
C THR A 136 0.05 4.22 19.97
N GLY A 137 0.75 5.35 20.09
CA GLY A 137 1.99 5.61 19.38
C GLY A 137 3.25 5.23 20.16
N ASP A 138 3.10 4.98 21.46
CA ASP A 138 4.17 4.65 22.38
C ASP A 138 4.56 3.16 22.28
N ARG A 139 5.84 2.88 22.45
CA ARG A 139 6.40 1.53 22.37
C ARG A 139 6.51 0.87 23.74
N ASP A 140 6.32 1.61 24.81
CA ASP A 140 6.55 1.12 26.17
C ASP A 140 5.48 0.13 26.59
N ILE A 141 4.26 0.36 26.11
CA ILE A 141 3.12 -0.55 26.14
C ILE A 141 3.42 -1.92 25.51
N MET A 142 4.41 -2.04 24.60
CA MET A 142 4.72 -3.33 23.98
C MET A 142 5.16 -4.40 24.99
N GLN A 143 5.58 -4.03 26.21
CA GLN A 143 5.88 -4.98 27.29
C GLN A 143 4.66 -5.81 27.73
N LEU A 144 3.45 -5.37 27.40
CA LEU A 144 2.19 -6.05 27.73
C LEU A 144 1.75 -7.08 26.69
N ILE A 145 2.38 -7.13 25.52
CA ILE A 145 1.98 -8.03 24.43
C ILE A 145 2.02 -9.49 24.89
N ASP A 146 0.93 -10.21 24.64
CA ASP A 146 0.80 -11.64 24.86
C ASP A 146 -0.21 -12.25 23.87
N GLU A 147 -0.79 -13.41 24.20
CA GLU A 147 -1.80 -14.08 23.36
C GLU A 147 -3.11 -13.28 23.22
N ASN A 148 -3.45 -12.43 24.20
CA ASN A 148 -4.72 -11.70 24.27
C ASN A 148 -4.55 -10.19 24.05
N ILE A 149 -3.36 -9.64 24.30
CA ILE A 149 -3.05 -8.21 24.18
C ILE A 149 -2.26 -7.93 22.89
N LYS A 150 -2.84 -7.11 22.00
CA LYS A 150 -2.20 -6.64 20.76
C LYS A 150 -2.15 -5.11 20.72
N ILE A 151 -1.18 -4.56 20.00
CA ILE A 151 -0.98 -3.11 19.89
C ILE A 151 -1.34 -2.63 18.49
N PHE A 152 -2.27 -1.70 18.38
CA PHE A 152 -2.68 -1.07 17.13
C PHE A 152 -2.03 0.32 17.02
N MET A 153 -0.96 0.39 16.24
CA MET A 153 -0.09 1.57 16.19
C MET A 153 -0.06 2.18 14.78
N PRO A 154 -0.23 3.51 14.65
CA PRO A 154 0.02 4.19 13.37
C PRO A 154 1.51 4.08 12.96
N LYS A 155 1.79 3.94 11.68
CA LYS A 155 3.15 3.89 11.12
C LYS A 155 3.59 5.30 10.73
N LYS A 156 3.74 5.57 9.42
CA LYS A 156 4.22 6.86 8.91
C LYS A 156 3.13 7.93 8.85
N THR A 157 1.87 7.53 8.69
CA THR A 157 0.71 8.41 8.65
C THR A 157 -0.38 7.84 9.55
N LEU A 158 -1.37 8.65 9.94
CA LEU A 158 -2.55 8.14 10.66
C LEU A 158 -3.38 7.14 9.83
N ALA A 159 -3.21 7.14 8.50
CA ALA A 159 -3.90 6.22 7.60
C ALA A 159 -3.20 4.86 7.46
N ASP A 160 -1.88 4.79 7.64
CA ASP A 160 -1.11 3.54 7.61
C ASP A 160 -0.94 3.03 9.04
N VAL A 161 -1.71 2.01 9.42
CA VAL A 161 -1.76 1.44 10.78
C VAL A 161 -1.26 0.00 10.75
N GLY A 162 -0.68 -0.47 11.85
CA GLY A 162 -0.24 -1.85 12.02
C GLY A 162 -0.76 -2.44 13.32
N LEU A 163 -1.19 -3.70 13.27
CA LEU A 163 -1.46 -4.50 14.45
C LEU A 163 -0.20 -5.31 14.79
N TYR A 164 0.26 -5.19 16.03
CA TYR A 164 1.48 -5.82 16.54
C TYR A 164 1.09 -6.78 17.67
N GLY A 165 1.24 -8.07 17.42
CA GLY A 165 1.14 -9.13 18.42
C GLY A 165 2.52 -9.71 18.76
N LEU A 166 2.49 -10.89 19.37
CA LEU A 166 3.69 -11.59 19.83
C LEU A 166 4.66 -11.90 18.69
N GLU A 167 4.15 -12.36 17.55
CA GLU A 167 4.97 -12.73 16.39
C GLU A 167 5.72 -11.53 15.82
N GLU A 168 5.03 -10.40 15.63
CA GLU A 168 5.63 -9.17 15.11
C GLU A 168 6.65 -8.58 16.10
N PHE A 169 6.39 -8.69 17.40
CA PHE A 169 7.32 -8.25 18.43
C PHE A 169 8.62 -9.07 18.38
N VAL A 170 8.52 -10.40 18.43
CA VAL A 170 9.68 -11.30 18.43
C VAL A 170 10.46 -11.16 17.13
N ALA A 171 9.78 -11.03 15.98
CA ALA A 171 10.45 -10.80 14.70
C ALA A 171 11.27 -9.50 14.67
N LYS A 172 10.83 -8.47 15.40
CA LYS A 172 11.47 -7.15 15.43
C LYS A 172 12.60 -7.05 16.45
N TYR A 173 12.37 -7.53 17.67
CA TYR A 173 13.30 -7.37 18.80
C TYR A 173 14.17 -8.60 19.03
N GLY A 174 13.77 -9.78 18.52
CA GLY A 174 14.49 -11.04 18.70
C GLY A 174 14.30 -11.68 20.08
N PHE A 175 13.55 -11.06 20.98
CA PHE A 175 13.27 -11.54 22.34
C PHE A 175 11.78 -11.32 22.68
N PHE A 176 11.33 -11.82 23.83
CA PHE A 176 9.91 -11.76 24.23
C PHE A 176 9.53 -10.42 24.89
N PRO A 177 8.26 -9.97 24.79
CA PRO A 177 7.78 -8.71 25.37
C PRO A 177 8.17 -8.45 26.82
N LYS A 178 8.16 -9.49 27.66
CA LYS A 178 8.53 -9.40 29.09
C LYS A 178 9.97 -8.92 29.32
N GLN A 179 10.85 -9.09 28.34
CA GLN A 179 12.28 -8.75 28.42
C GLN A 179 12.57 -7.34 27.89
N LEU A 180 11.54 -6.60 27.44
CA LEU A 180 11.71 -5.24 26.92
C LEU A 180 12.24 -4.28 27.99
N THR A 181 11.79 -4.42 29.23
CA THR A 181 12.24 -3.57 30.34
C THR A 181 13.66 -3.92 30.77
N ASP A 182 14.03 -5.21 30.73
CA ASP A 182 15.42 -5.66 30.91
C ASP A 182 16.34 -5.08 29.84
N TYR A 183 15.92 -5.15 28.57
CA TYR A 183 16.65 -4.56 27.45
C TYR A 183 16.86 -3.06 27.65
N LYS A 184 15.80 -2.31 28.01
CA LYS A 184 15.88 -0.87 28.29
C LYS A 184 16.73 -0.56 29.52
N GLY A 185 16.73 -1.43 30.54
CA GLY A 185 17.61 -1.28 31.69
C GLY A 185 19.09 -1.34 31.30
N LEU A 186 19.44 -2.21 30.35
CA LEU A 186 20.82 -2.32 29.85
C LEU A 186 21.20 -1.22 28.86
N ALA A 187 20.38 -1.00 27.83
CA ALA A 187 20.70 -0.08 26.72
C ALA A 187 20.34 1.39 27.02
N GLY A 188 19.44 1.64 27.96
CA GLY A 188 18.82 2.93 28.21
C GLY A 188 17.69 3.27 27.23
N ASP A 189 17.06 4.43 27.45
CA ASP A 189 16.06 5.01 26.56
C ASP A 189 16.26 6.52 26.44
N ALA A 190 16.78 6.95 25.29
CA ALA A 190 17.03 8.35 25.01
C ALA A 190 15.75 9.20 24.90
N SER A 191 14.59 8.61 24.55
CA SER A 191 13.32 9.34 24.40
C SER A 191 12.80 9.86 25.74
N ASP A 192 12.98 9.05 26.78
CA ASP A 192 12.55 9.34 28.16
C ASP A 192 13.71 9.79 29.06
N ASN A 193 14.90 9.94 28.48
CA ASN A 193 16.13 10.24 29.18
C ASN A 193 16.46 9.23 30.29
N ILE A 194 16.10 7.95 30.09
CA ILE A 194 16.43 6.84 30.99
C ILE A 194 17.86 6.39 30.67
N PRO A 195 18.79 6.37 31.63
CA PRO A 195 20.15 5.92 31.38
C PRO A 195 20.20 4.40 31.15
N GLY A 196 21.31 3.89 30.63
CA GLY A 196 21.59 2.45 30.58
C GLY A 196 22.85 2.11 31.38
N VAL A 197 23.42 0.95 31.12
CA VAL A 197 24.79 0.64 31.52
C VAL A 197 25.74 1.34 30.56
N ALA A 198 26.60 2.23 31.07
CA ALA A 198 27.56 2.94 30.24
C ALA A 198 28.43 1.96 29.45
N GLY A 199 28.52 2.14 28.14
CA GLY A 199 29.27 1.25 27.24
C GLY A 199 28.52 0.00 26.77
N ILE A 200 27.27 -0.23 27.20
CA ILE A 200 26.39 -1.29 26.68
C ILE A 200 25.30 -0.63 25.83
N GLY A 201 25.39 -0.79 24.51
CA GLY A 201 24.36 -0.37 23.56
C GLY A 201 23.44 -1.52 23.14
N ASP A 202 22.51 -1.22 22.22
CA ASP A 202 21.47 -2.14 21.71
C ASP A 202 21.96 -3.55 21.38
N VAL A 203 23.10 -3.65 20.68
CA VAL A 203 23.67 -4.94 20.23
C VAL A 203 24.10 -5.80 21.42
N THR A 204 24.82 -5.20 22.37
CA THR A 204 25.32 -5.91 23.55
C THR A 204 24.17 -6.25 24.49
N ALA A 205 23.23 -5.33 24.69
CA ALA A 205 22.02 -5.59 25.48
C ALA A 205 21.22 -6.77 24.91
N THR A 206 20.99 -6.80 23.60
CA THR A 206 20.25 -7.90 22.94
C THR A 206 20.95 -9.25 23.15
N LYS A 207 22.28 -9.32 22.98
CA LYS A 207 23.05 -10.55 23.22
C LYS A 207 22.92 -11.04 24.65
N LEU A 208 23.00 -10.14 25.63
CA LEU A 208 22.86 -10.47 27.05
C LEU A 208 21.45 -11.00 27.36
N ILE A 209 20.42 -10.37 26.80
CA ILE A 209 19.02 -10.83 26.94
C ILE A 209 18.81 -12.20 26.29
N HIS A 210 19.39 -12.46 25.11
CA HIS A 210 19.32 -13.79 24.47
C HIS A 210 20.01 -14.86 25.29
N GLN A 211 21.15 -14.54 25.92
CA GLN A 211 21.94 -15.51 26.66
C GLN A 211 21.33 -15.82 28.04
N PHE A 212 20.87 -14.81 28.77
CA PHE A 212 20.50 -14.95 30.18
C PHE A 212 19.03 -14.66 30.49
N GLY A 213 18.30 -14.05 29.55
CA GLY A 213 16.88 -13.79 29.69
C GLY A 213 16.54 -12.50 30.43
N SER A 214 17.10 -12.28 31.62
CA SER A 214 16.76 -11.16 32.52
C SER A 214 18.00 -10.46 33.10
N ILE A 215 17.85 -9.20 33.51
CA ILE A 215 18.89 -8.47 34.26
C ILE A 215 19.29 -9.23 35.53
N GLU A 216 18.32 -9.78 36.27
CA GLU A 216 18.58 -10.53 37.51
C GLU A 216 19.45 -11.75 37.25
N ASP A 217 19.23 -12.46 36.14
CA ASP A 217 20.05 -13.60 35.75
C ASP A 217 21.44 -13.19 35.26
N ILE A 218 21.55 -12.07 34.53
CA ILE A 218 22.84 -11.53 34.07
C ILE A 218 23.76 -11.25 35.26
N PHE A 219 23.22 -10.66 36.33
CA PHE A 219 23.99 -10.23 37.51
C PHE A 219 24.32 -11.35 38.51
N LYS A 220 23.90 -12.60 38.25
CA LYS A 220 24.35 -13.75 39.06
C LYS A 220 25.86 -13.95 38.91
N ALA A 221 26.56 -14.14 40.02
CA ALA A 221 28.02 -14.25 40.05
C ALA A 221 28.57 -15.38 39.14
N GLU A 222 27.83 -16.47 39.00
CA GLU A 222 28.16 -17.58 38.09
C GLU A 222 28.03 -17.20 36.61
N ASN A 223 27.03 -16.39 36.25
CA ASN A 223 26.78 -15.95 34.89
C ASN A 223 27.74 -14.83 34.47
N LEU A 224 28.00 -13.86 35.35
CA LEU A 224 28.96 -12.79 35.09
C LEU A 224 30.34 -13.35 34.70
N LYS A 225 30.83 -14.38 35.40
CA LYS A 225 32.13 -15.00 35.11
C LYS A 225 32.23 -15.64 33.73
N THR A 226 31.11 -15.93 33.07
CA THR A 226 31.11 -16.50 31.70
C THR A 226 31.30 -15.45 30.61
N LEU A 227 31.21 -14.15 30.95
CA LEU A 227 31.31 -13.04 30.01
C LEU A 227 32.76 -12.57 29.83
N PRO A 228 33.10 -11.85 28.75
CA PRO A 228 34.41 -11.23 28.60
C PRO A 228 34.70 -10.24 29.74
N GLU A 229 35.96 -10.15 30.21
CA GLU A 229 36.35 -9.30 31.36
C GLU A 229 35.84 -7.87 31.25
N ARG A 230 35.98 -7.24 30.07
CA ARG A 230 35.47 -5.89 29.82
C ARG A 230 33.97 -5.76 30.08
N THR A 231 33.17 -6.73 29.64
CA THR A 231 31.72 -6.73 29.84
C THR A 231 31.36 -6.95 31.31
N GLN A 232 32.13 -7.79 32.02
CA GLN A 232 31.97 -7.98 33.46
C GLN A 232 32.18 -6.67 34.22
N THR A 233 33.25 -5.92 33.89
CA THR A 233 33.53 -4.62 34.51
C THR A 233 32.39 -3.64 34.26
N LEU A 234 31.97 -3.45 33.00
CA LEU A 234 30.88 -2.53 32.66
C LEU A 234 29.57 -2.86 33.37
N LEU A 235 29.20 -4.15 33.41
CA LEU A 235 28.00 -4.60 34.12
C LEU A 235 28.14 -4.33 35.62
N SER A 236 29.26 -4.71 36.23
CA SER A 236 29.49 -4.55 37.68
C SER A 236 29.43 -3.08 38.11
N GLU A 237 30.06 -2.18 37.34
CA GLU A 237 30.01 -0.73 37.59
C GLU A 237 28.63 -0.12 37.29
N GLY A 238 27.89 -0.68 36.32
CA GLY A 238 26.59 -0.20 35.88
C GLY A 238 25.37 -0.87 36.53
N ALA A 239 25.55 -1.76 37.51
CA ALA A 239 24.48 -2.60 38.04
C ALA A 239 23.32 -1.78 38.63
N GLU A 240 23.62 -0.75 39.42
CA GLU A 240 22.61 0.13 40.00
C GLU A 240 21.84 0.90 38.93
N SER A 241 22.54 1.39 37.90
CA SER A 241 21.93 2.07 36.74
C SER A 241 20.97 1.13 36.03
N ALA A 242 21.39 -0.12 35.76
CA ALA A 242 20.57 -1.10 35.05
C ALA A 242 19.26 -1.41 35.79
N VAL A 243 19.34 -1.63 37.10
CA VAL A 243 18.17 -1.93 37.95
C VAL A 243 17.24 -0.72 38.06
N MET A 244 17.79 0.47 38.27
CA MET A 244 17.02 1.71 38.30
C MET A 244 16.29 1.93 36.97
N SER A 245 17.00 1.81 35.85
CA SER A 245 16.46 2.04 34.51
C SER A 245 15.39 1.02 34.12
N LYS A 246 15.58 -0.27 34.48
CA LYS A 246 14.54 -1.29 34.34
C LYS A 246 13.28 -0.90 35.13
N LYS A 247 13.43 -0.44 36.38
CA LYS A 247 12.31 0.00 37.21
C LYS A 247 11.59 1.21 36.60
N LEU A 248 12.32 2.18 36.06
CA LEU A 248 11.74 3.34 35.39
C LEU A 248 10.99 2.95 34.10
N ALA A 249 11.52 2.00 33.31
CA ALA A 249 10.88 1.53 32.07
C ALA A 249 9.68 0.60 32.29
N THR A 250 9.50 0.05 33.49
CA THR A 250 8.42 -0.88 33.81
C THR A 250 7.12 -0.13 34.09
N LEU A 251 6.01 -0.59 33.52
CA LEU A 251 4.68 -0.02 33.77
C LEU A 251 4.19 -0.34 35.18
N ASP A 252 3.54 0.63 35.82
CA ASP A 252 2.85 0.41 37.09
C ASP A 252 1.42 -0.07 36.85
N LEU A 253 1.21 -1.38 37.01
CA LEU A 253 -0.07 -2.05 36.77
C LEU A 253 -1.01 -2.03 37.99
N LYS A 254 -0.72 -1.20 39.00
CA LYS A 254 -1.44 -1.14 40.28
C LYS A 254 -2.20 0.16 40.48
N ALA A 255 -2.51 0.88 39.40
CA ALA A 255 -3.33 2.09 39.51
C ALA A 255 -4.69 1.78 40.19
N PRO A 256 -5.13 2.55 41.19
CA PRO A 256 -6.39 2.34 41.92
C PRO A 256 -7.62 2.75 41.09
N ILE A 257 -7.76 2.16 39.90
CA ILE A 257 -8.89 2.33 38.98
C ILE A 257 -9.58 0.98 38.76
N LYS A 258 -10.85 0.99 38.34
CA LYS A 258 -11.63 -0.22 38.06
C LYS A 258 -12.26 -0.15 36.68
N LEU A 259 -12.06 -1.20 35.89
CA LEU A 259 -12.71 -1.35 34.59
C LEU A 259 -14.19 -1.72 34.77
N ASP A 260 -15.08 -0.88 34.25
CA ASP A 260 -16.50 -1.20 34.08
C ASP A 260 -16.83 -1.35 32.59
N LEU A 261 -16.88 -2.61 32.12
CA LEU A 261 -17.17 -2.91 30.71
C LEU A 261 -18.55 -2.41 30.26
N LYS A 262 -19.53 -2.24 31.16
CA LYS A 262 -20.86 -1.75 30.77
C LYS A 262 -20.80 -0.29 30.35
N ALA A 263 -19.95 0.50 31.00
CA ALA A 263 -19.74 1.89 30.65
C ALA A 263 -18.97 2.06 29.33
N CYS A 264 -18.20 1.05 28.90
CA CYS A 264 -17.34 1.14 27.73
C CYS A 264 -18.02 0.75 26.40
N VAL A 265 -19.33 0.54 26.33
CA VAL A 265 -19.99 0.01 25.13
C VAL A 265 -19.97 1.01 23.97
N VAL A 266 -19.37 0.61 22.84
CA VAL A 266 -19.06 1.51 21.69
C VAL A 266 -20.29 2.10 21.00
N GLN A 267 -21.43 1.41 21.03
CA GLN A 267 -22.66 1.86 20.36
C GLN A 267 -23.59 2.69 21.26
N ASP A 268 -23.22 2.90 22.52
CA ASP A 268 -24.07 3.55 23.51
C ASP A 268 -23.88 5.08 23.49
N PHE A 269 -24.02 5.74 22.34
CA PHE A 269 -23.87 7.20 22.23
C PHE A 269 -25.00 7.87 21.47
N ASP A 270 -25.18 9.15 21.77
CA ASP A 270 -26.17 9.99 21.11
C ASP A 270 -25.63 10.52 19.78
N LYS A 271 -26.11 9.93 18.69
CA LYS A 271 -25.67 10.28 17.33
C LYS A 271 -25.88 11.74 17.00
N GLU A 272 -26.98 12.35 17.45
CA GLU A 272 -27.27 13.75 17.17
C GLU A 272 -26.25 14.66 17.84
N LYS A 273 -25.81 14.32 19.06
CA LYS A 273 -24.73 15.05 19.74
C LYS A 273 -23.40 14.96 19.00
N VAL A 274 -23.04 13.78 18.48
CA VAL A 274 -21.80 13.59 17.70
C VAL A 274 -21.84 14.38 16.39
N VAL A 275 -22.94 14.28 15.64
CA VAL A 275 -23.09 15.00 14.37
C VAL A 275 -23.03 16.51 14.61
N LYS A 276 -23.76 17.02 15.62
CA LYS A 276 -23.74 18.45 15.98
C LYS A 276 -22.35 18.94 16.37
N LEU A 277 -21.58 18.15 17.11
CA LEU A 277 -20.20 18.49 17.45
C LEU A 277 -19.30 18.54 16.21
N PHE A 278 -19.45 17.59 15.28
CA PHE A 278 -18.70 17.62 14.02
C PHE A 278 -19.09 18.77 13.11
N GLU A 279 -20.36 19.17 13.08
CA GLU A 279 -20.79 20.38 12.37
C GLU A 279 -20.18 21.64 12.99
N GLU A 280 -20.15 21.75 14.32
CA GLU A 280 -19.51 22.88 15.02
C GLU A 280 -18.01 23.00 14.71
N LEU A 281 -17.33 21.86 14.56
CA LEU A 281 -15.90 21.77 14.24
C LEU A 281 -15.60 21.81 12.72
N ASP A 282 -16.60 22.00 11.87
CA ASP A 282 -16.50 21.94 10.40
C ASP A 282 -15.99 20.60 9.84
N PHE A 283 -16.17 19.49 10.58
CA PHE A 283 -15.72 18.14 10.21
C PHE A 283 -16.72 17.40 9.32
N LYS A 284 -17.19 18.05 8.25
CA LYS A 284 -18.24 17.52 7.36
C LYS A 284 -17.90 16.14 6.78
N SER A 285 -16.62 15.89 6.49
CA SER A 285 -16.14 14.59 5.97
C SER A 285 -16.18 13.45 6.98
N LEU A 286 -16.23 13.73 8.29
CA LEU A 286 -16.29 12.71 9.35
C LEU A 286 -17.72 12.31 9.71
N ILE A 287 -18.72 13.16 9.43
CA ILE A 287 -20.13 12.89 9.71
C ILE A 287 -20.61 11.59 9.03
N ALA A 288 -20.26 11.42 7.76
CA ALA A 288 -20.62 10.21 6.99
C ALA A 288 -19.97 8.92 7.52
N ARG A 289 -18.95 9.03 8.38
CA ARG A 289 -18.23 7.90 8.98
C ARG A 289 -18.77 7.54 10.38
N VAL A 290 -19.72 8.30 10.92
CA VAL A 290 -20.32 8.03 12.23
C VAL A 290 -21.18 6.76 12.14
N PRO A 291 -20.95 5.75 13.00
CA PRO A 291 -21.70 4.51 12.98
C PRO A 291 -23.22 4.71 13.03
N GLY A 292 -23.92 4.26 11.98
CA GLY A 292 -25.38 4.32 11.90
C GLY A 292 -25.97 5.71 11.65
N ALA A 293 -25.21 6.64 11.08
CA ALA A 293 -25.74 7.89 10.52
C ALA A 293 -26.41 7.61 9.16
N SER A 294 -27.74 7.60 9.14
CA SER A 294 -28.50 7.78 7.89
C SER A 294 -28.46 9.27 7.56
N VAL A 295 -28.02 9.65 6.35
CA VAL A 295 -28.17 11.03 5.87
C VAL A 295 -29.67 11.28 5.76
N ILE A 296 -30.27 11.96 6.74
CA ILE A 296 -31.61 12.52 6.62
C ILE A 296 -31.43 13.86 5.91
N PRO A 297 -31.88 14.02 4.65
CA PRO A 297 -31.97 15.34 4.06
C PRO A 297 -33.03 16.11 4.86
N ALA A 298 -32.64 17.25 5.43
CA ALA A 298 -33.60 18.21 5.94
C ALA A 298 -34.34 18.84 4.74
N ASN A 299 -35.36 18.16 4.25
CA ASN A 299 -36.61 18.72 3.72
C ASN A 299 -37.62 17.61 3.45
N ALA A 300 -38.83 17.86 3.95
CA ALA A 300 -39.87 16.89 4.28
C ALA A 300 -40.70 16.36 3.09
N GLY A 301 -41.27 15.15 3.29
CA GLY A 301 -42.49 14.62 2.66
C GLY A 301 -42.31 14.15 1.21
N ILE A 302 -42.51 12.88 0.87
CA ILE A 302 -43.82 12.23 0.72
C ILE A 302 -43.62 10.71 0.55
N GLN A 303 -44.67 9.97 0.91
CA GLN A 303 -44.84 8.53 1.08
C GLN A 303 -44.36 7.60 -0.06
N LEU A 304 -43.98 6.39 0.37
CA LEU A 304 -43.77 5.16 -0.38
C LEU A 304 -44.97 4.81 -1.29
N ASN A 305 -44.69 4.31 -2.50
CA ASN A 305 -45.51 3.26 -3.10
C ASN A 305 -44.68 2.37 -4.05
N GLU A 306 -44.90 1.07 -3.90
CA GLU A 306 -44.36 -0.02 -4.71
C GLU A 306 -45.02 -0.08 -6.11
N SER A 307 -44.27 -0.44 -7.15
CA SER A 307 -44.67 -1.46 -8.13
C SER A 307 -43.57 -1.72 -9.18
N ARG A 308 -43.44 -3.00 -9.55
CA ARG A 308 -42.59 -3.56 -10.61
C ARG A 308 -43.11 -3.19 -12.00
N SER A 309 -42.22 -3.01 -13.00
CA SER A 309 -42.09 -3.91 -14.18
C SER A 309 -41.31 -3.30 -15.35
N GLU A 310 -40.55 -4.18 -16.02
CA GLU A 310 -40.21 -4.19 -17.46
C GLU A 310 -39.04 -3.35 -18.02
N LEU A 311 -38.26 -4.05 -18.86
CA LEU A 311 -37.11 -3.61 -19.63
C LEU A 311 -37.54 -3.02 -20.99
N ASP A 312 -36.61 -2.21 -21.54
CA ASP A 312 -36.24 -2.05 -22.96
C ASP A 312 -36.64 -0.70 -23.65
N PRO A 313 -36.05 -0.33 -24.81
CA PRO A 313 -34.79 0.41 -24.95
C PRO A 313 -34.93 1.70 -25.79
N ARG A 314 -33.97 2.62 -25.60
CA ARG A 314 -33.36 3.56 -26.58
C ARG A 314 -33.19 4.98 -26.01
N LEU A 315 -31.94 5.40 -26.04
CA LEU A 315 -31.40 6.76 -26.15
C LEU A 315 -32.44 7.86 -26.47
N ARG A 316 -32.50 8.88 -25.61
CA ARG A 316 -32.35 10.31 -25.96
C ARG A 316 -32.23 11.15 -24.69
N GLY A 317 -31.39 12.18 -24.80
CA GLY A 317 -30.90 12.99 -23.69
C GLY A 317 -31.79 14.15 -23.25
N ASP A 318 -31.12 14.98 -22.46
CA ASP A 318 -31.43 16.32 -21.96
C ASP A 318 -32.06 16.46 -20.55
N ASP A 319 -31.17 16.92 -19.66
CA ASP A 319 -31.36 17.90 -18.58
C ASP A 319 -32.31 17.59 -17.40
N LYS A 320 -31.71 17.48 -16.21
CA LYS A 320 -31.69 18.60 -15.23
C LYS A 320 -30.78 18.34 -14.03
N ARG A 321 -30.13 19.43 -13.62
CA ARG A 321 -29.12 19.62 -12.57
C ARG A 321 -29.55 19.05 -11.21
N ASN A 322 -28.61 18.40 -10.54
CA ASN A 322 -28.44 18.48 -9.10
C ASN A 322 -26.97 18.83 -8.82
N SER A 323 -26.69 20.12 -8.69
CA SER A 323 -25.40 20.64 -8.24
C SER A 323 -25.32 20.48 -6.72
N GLY A 324 -24.61 19.46 -6.26
CA GLY A 324 -24.39 19.19 -4.85
C GLY A 324 -23.48 17.99 -4.64
N ASP A 325 -22.22 18.29 -4.31
CA ASP A 325 -21.12 17.37 -3.92
C ASP A 325 -20.21 16.80 -5.05
N ASP A 326 -19.53 17.70 -5.76
CA ASP A 326 -18.54 17.40 -6.83
C ASP A 326 -17.15 16.95 -6.33
N THR A 327 -17.03 16.37 -5.13
CA THR A 327 -15.71 15.95 -4.58
C THR A 327 -15.55 14.45 -4.35
N LYS A 328 -16.58 13.64 -4.58
CA LYS A 328 -16.44 12.19 -4.51
C LYS A 328 -15.83 11.63 -5.79
N GLN A 329 -14.57 11.27 -5.70
CA GLN A 329 -13.85 10.59 -6.77
C GLN A 329 -14.48 9.22 -7.05
N ASN A 330 -14.99 9.01 -8.26
CA ASN A 330 -15.47 7.72 -8.77
C ASN A 330 -16.63 7.06 -8.01
N ASP A 331 -17.55 7.81 -7.38
CA ASP A 331 -18.76 7.24 -6.72
C ASP A 331 -19.80 6.65 -7.71
N ILE A 332 -19.41 6.43 -8.97
CA ILE A 332 -20.26 5.81 -9.99
C ILE A 332 -19.61 4.48 -10.37
N THR A 333 -19.91 3.43 -9.63
CA THR A 333 -19.75 2.05 -10.11
C THR A 333 -20.49 1.95 -11.45
N THR A 334 -19.75 1.82 -12.55
CA THR A 334 -20.36 1.73 -13.88
C THR A 334 -21.10 0.40 -14.04
N ASP A 335 -22.02 0.29 -14.99
CA ASP A 335 -22.67 -0.99 -15.28
C ASP A 335 -21.66 -2.07 -15.69
N LEU A 336 -20.54 -1.66 -16.30
CA LEU A 336 -19.42 -2.54 -16.61
C LEU A 336 -18.70 -3.02 -15.35
N ASP A 337 -18.54 -2.16 -14.35
CA ASP A 337 -17.95 -2.52 -13.05
C ASP A 337 -18.81 -3.55 -12.31
N LYS A 338 -20.14 -3.35 -12.31
CA LYS A 338 -21.09 -4.32 -11.76
C LYS A 338 -21.09 -5.64 -12.55
N ALA A 339 -20.95 -5.58 -13.88
CA ALA A 339 -20.94 -6.76 -14.73
C ALA A 339 -19.66 -7.62 -14.55
N VAL A 340 -18.52 -7.00 -14.24
CA VAL A 340 -17.25 -7.73 -14.04
C VAL A 340 -17.14 -8.31 -12.63
N GLU A 341 -17.80 -7.72 -11.63
CA GLU A 341 -17.70 -8.12 -10.22
C GLU A 341 -17.95 -9.62 -9.95
N PRO A 342 -18.96 -10.30 -10.53
CA PRO A 342 -19.14 -11.74 -10.36
C PRO A 342 -17.98 -12.57 -10.92
N ILE A 343 -17.32 -12.07 -11.98
CA ILE A 343 -16.17 -12.73 -12.61
C ILE A 343 -14.96 -12.61 -11.68
N LEU A 344 -14.75 -11.44 -11.10
CA LEU A 344 -13.69 -11.20 -10.11
C LEU A 344 -13.86 -12.09 -8.88
N LYS A 345 -15.10 -12.20 -8.37
CA LYS A 345 -15.40 -13.09 -7.25
C LYS A 345 -15.06 -14.55 -7.59
N LYS A 346 -15.45 -15.02 -8.78
CA LYS A 346 -15.12 -16.38 -9.25
C LYS A 346 -13.60 -16.57 -9.36
N MET A 347 -12.86 -15.60 -9.89
CA MET A 347 -11.40 -15.64 -9.97
C MET A 347 -10.77 -15.73 -8.57
N SER A 348 -11.24 -14.93 -7.62
CA SER A 348 -10.80 -14.96 -6.21
C SER A 348 -11.09 -16.31 -5.55
N GLU A 349 -12.27 -16.89 -5.78
CA GLU A 349 -12.63 -18.22 -5.27
C GLU A 349 -11.77 -19.33 -5.89
N THR A 350 -11.42 -19.18 -7.17
CA THR A 350 -10.61 -20.18 -7.90
C THR A 350 -9.15 -20.13 -7.45
N GLY A 351 -8.57 -18.94 -7.33
CA GLY A 351 -7.16 -18.74 -7.01
C GLY A 351 -6.20 -19.21 -8.13
N VAL A 352 -4.91 -18.98 -7.91
CA VAL A 352 -3.83 -19.39 -8.83
C VAL A 352 -2.94 -20.43 -8.14
N LEU A 353 -2.65 -21.54 -8.81
CA LEU A 353 -1.82 -22.62 -8.27
C LEU A 353 -0.34 -22.24 -8.23
N VAL A 354 0.32 -22.55 -7.11
CA VAL A 354 1.72 -22.19 -6.86
C VAL A 354 2.57 -23.42 -6.52
N ASP A 355 3.71 -23.57 -7.19
CA ASP A 355 4.72 -24.56 -6.86
C ASP A 355 5.58 -24.09 -5.67
N LEU A 356 5.16 -24.47 -4.47
CA LEU A 356 5.88 -24.22 -3.22
C LEU A 356 7.27 -24.86 -3.17
N LYS A 357 7.48 -26.00 -3.85
CA LYS A 357 8.78 -26.67 -3.88
C LYS A 357 9.76 -25.89 -4.76
N PHE A 358 9.29 -25.38 -5.89
CA PHE A 358 10.07 -24.45 -6.72
C PHE A 358 10.43 -23.19 -5.93
N LEU A 359 9.45 -22.52 -5.29
CA LEU A 359 9.70 -21.32 -4.48
C LEU A 359 10.72 -21.56 -3.36
N SER A 360 10.65 -22.70 -2.68
CA SER A 360 11.60 -23.05 -1.63
C SER A 360 13.04 -23.22 -2.18
N ARG A 361 13.20 -23.95 -3.30
CA ARG A 361 14.52 -24.16 -3.94
C ARG A 361 15.10 -22.85 -4.48
N PHE A 362 14.31 -22.08 -5.21
CA PHE A 362 14.73 -20.80 -5.77
C PHE A 362 15.01 -19.78 -4.65
N GLY A 363 14.17 -19.77 -3.62
CA GLY A 363 14.37 -18.95 -2.43
C GLY A 363 15.68 -19.22 -1.70
N LYS A 364 16.10 -20.49 -1.62
CA LYS A 364 17.42 -20.85 -1.07
C LYS A 364 18.55 -20.24 -1.90
N GLN A 365 18.51 -20.37 -3.22
CA GLN A 365 19.53 -19.79 -4.11
C GLN A 365 19.65 -18.27 -3.97
N LEU A 366 18.51 -17.56 -3.89
CA LEU A 366 18.50 -16.11 -3.71
C LEU A 366 19.03 -15.69 -2.34
N LYS A 367 18.66 -16.43 -1.27
CA LYS A 367 19.15 -16.17 0.09
C LYS A 367 20.65 -16.43 0.21
N ASP A 368 21.16 -17.49 -0.41
CA ASP A 368 22.60 -17.78 -0.46
C ASP A 368 23.36 -16.67 -1.20
N ARG A 369 22.82 -16.17 -2.33
CA ARG A 369 23.40 -15.02 -3.05
C ARG A 369 23.37 -13.73 -2.22
N LEU A 370 22.29 -13.46 -1.49
CA LEU A 370 22.19 -12.31 -0.59
C LEU A 370 23.28 -12.33 0.48
N VAL A 371 23.48 -13.47 1.15
CA VAL A 371 24.52 -13.62 2.18
C VAL A 371 25.92 -13.40 1.59
N ASN A 372 26.16 -13.87 0.37
CA ASN A 372 27.45 -13.66 -0.30
C ASN A 372 27.68 -12.19 -0.65
N ILE A 373 26.69 -11.50 -1.25
CA ILE A 373 26.80 -10.08 -1.57
C ILE A 373 26.97 -9.24 -0.31
N GLU A 374 26.26 -9.57 0.77
CA GLU A 374 26.38 -8.91 2.06
C GLU A 374 27.82 -8.99 2.60
N LYS A 375 28.44 -10.18 2.55
CA LYS A 375 29.86 -10.36 2.91
C LYS A 375 30.80 -9.59 2.00
N GLU A 376 30.55 -9.58 0.68
CA GLU A 376 31.35 -8.81 -0.28
C GLU A 376 31.27 -7.30 -0.01
N ILE A 377 30.09 -6.79 0.31
CA ILE A 377 29.87 -5.40 0.69
C ILE A 377 30.63 -5.07 1.98
N TYR A 378 30.47 -5.88 3.03
CA TYR A 378 31.14 -5.64 4.31
C TYR A 378 32.67 -5.70 4.19
N SER A 379 33.19 -6.60 3.36
CA SER A 379 34.62 -6.65 3.04
C SER A 379 35.11 -5.38 2.35
N LYS A 380 34.32 -4.82 1.42
CA LYS A 380 34.68 -3.58 0.70
C LYS A 380 34.51 -2.31 1.53
N VAL A 381 33.57 -2.29 2.46
CA VAL A 381 33.31 -1.13 3.35
C VAL A 381 34.23 -1.16 4.58
N GLY A 382 34.56 -2.36 5.08
CA GLY A 382 35.46 -2.56 6.22
C GLY A 382 34.75 -2.80 7.56
N HIS A 383 33.42 -2.74 7.60
CA HIS A 383 32.62 -3.13 8.77
C HIS A 383 31.18 -3.50 8.39
N GLU A 384 30.46 -4.09 9.35
CA GLU A 384 29.05 -4.44 9.21
C GLU A 384 28.14 -3.25 9.51
N PHE A 385 27.02 -3.18 8.80
CA PHE A 385 25.94 -2.22 9.02
C PHE A 385 24.65 -2.73 8.36
N ASN A 386 23.52 -2.11 8.71
CA ASN A 386 22.22 -2.49 8.15
C ASN A 386 22.06 -1.93 6.72
N LEU A 387 22.23 -2.80 5.73
CA LEU A 387 22.10 -2.52 4.29
C LEU A 387 20.70 -2.03 3.88
N ASN A 388 19.68 -2.34 4.69
CA ASN A 388 18.29 -1.96 4.45
C ASN A 388 17.90 -0.63 5.11
N SER A 389 18.79 -0.04 5.92
CA SER A 389 18.57 1.27 6.55
C SER A 389 19.07 2.39 5.62
N PRO A 390 18.18 3.23 5.04
CA PRO A 390 18.60 4.32 4.18
C PRO A 390 19.52 5.32 4.89
N LYS A 391 19.36 5.47 6.21
CA LYS A 391 20.19 6.36 7.04
C LYS A 391 21.62 5.82 7.17
N GLN A 392 21.78 4.55 7.55
CA GLN A 392 23.11 3.96 7.69
C GLN A 392 23.81 3.86 6.34
N LEU A 393 23.10 3.45 5.29
CA LEU A 393 23.68 3.44 3.94
C LEU A 393 24.07 4.85 3.49
N SER A 394 23.29 5.88 3.81
CA SER A 394 23.64 7.27 3.51
C SER A 394 24.93 7.71 4.23
N GLN A 395 25.12 7.28 5.48
CA GLN A 395 26.35 7.57 6.23
C GLN A 395 27.55 6.86 5.60
N VAL A 396 27.44 5.56 5.32
CA VAL A 396 28.52 4.80 4.67
C VAL A 396 28.88 5.39 3.32
N LEU A 397 27.91 5.66 2.45
CA LEU A 397 28.19 6.18 1.10
C LEU A 397 28.83 7.57 1.11
N PHE A 398 28.31 8.49 1.92
CA PHE A 398 28.67 9.91 1.80
C PHE A 398 29.63 10.41 2.88
N ASP A 399 29.59 9.83 4.09
CA ASP A 399 30.47 10.22 5.20
C ASP A 399 31.74 9.38 5.26
N GLU A 400 31.65 8.08 5.00
CA GLU A 400 32.79 7.17 5.13
C GLU A 400 33.50 6.98 3.79
N LEU A 401 32.78 6.55 2.75
CA LEU A 401 33.30 6.39 1.40
C LEU A 401 33.48 7.73 0.65
N LYS A 402 33.05 8.84 1.27
CA LYS A 402 33.19 10.21 0.74
C LYS A 402 32.67 10.40 -0.68
N LEU A 403 31.63 9.66 -1.07
CA LEU A 403 31.03 9.80 -2.39
C LEU A 403 30.31 11.15 -2.53
N PRO A 404 30.23 11.70 -3.76
CA PRO A 404 29.57 12.97 -3.99
C PRO A 404 28.06 12.89 -3.73
N VAL A 405 27.51 13.90 -3.07
CA VAL A 405 26.06 14.02 -2.85
C VAL A 405 25.42 14.68 -4.07
N ILE A 406 24.91 13.85 -4.99
CA ILE A 406 24.25 14.31 -6.22
C ILE A 406 22.76 14.65 -6.04
N ARG A 407 22.07 14.06 -5.04
CA ARG A 407 20.66 14.35 -4.73
C ARG A 407 20.36 14.39 -3.24
N LYS A 408 19.40 15.24 -2.87
CA LYS A 408 18.82 15.35 -1.53
C LYS A 408 17.30 15.20 -1.60
N THR A 409 16.75 14.58 -0.57
CA THR A 409 15.32 14.45 -0.30
C THR A 409 14.97 15.24 0.95
N LYS A 410 13.68 15.41 1.25
CA LYS A 410 13.22 16.05 2.50
C LYS A 410 13.79 15.37 3.76
N THR A 411 14.14 14.08 3.68
CA THR A 411 14.64 13.27 4.79
C THR A 411 16.17 13.09 4.81
N GLY A 412 16.91 13.76 3.90
CA GLY A 412 18.37 13.68 3.84
C GLY A 412 18.93 13.34 2.46
N ARG A 413 20.20 12.94 2.39
CA ARG A 413 20.89 12.58 1.14
C ARG A 413 20.24 11.34 0.52
N SER A 414 19.93 11.40 -0.77
CA SER A 414 19.23 10.28 -1.42
C SER A 414 20.13 9.07 -1.51
N THR A 415 19.56 7.89 -1.32
CA THR A 415 20.19 6.62 -1.67
C THR A 415 19.28 5.82 -2.59
N ASP A 416 18.36 6.45 -3.33
CA ASP A 416 17.46 5.76 -4.25
C ASP A 416 18.20 5.07 -5.41
N GLU A 417 17.52 4.21 -6.15
CA GLU A 417 18.12 3.44 -7.25
C GLU A 417 18.74 4.35 -8.33
N ALA A 418 18.08 5.45 -8.68
CA ALA A 418 18.59 6.41 -9.66
C ALA A 418 19.90 7.06 -9.19
N THR A 419 19.95 7.46 -7.92
CA THR A 419 21.13 8.05 -7.28
C THR A 419 22.27 7.04 -7.24
N LEU A 420 21.99 5.78 -6.86
CA LEU A 420 23.02 4.74 -6.84
C LEU A 420 23.52 4.39 -8.24
N ARG A 421 22.66 4.36 -9.27
CA ARG A 421 23.09 4.14 -10.66
C ARG A 421 24.03 5.24 -11.15
N GLU A 422 23.69 6.50 -10.88
CA GLU A 422 24.53 7.64 -11.25
C GLU A 422 25.87 7.65 -10.49
N LEU A 423 25.88 7.18 -9.23
CA LEU A 423 27.10 7.02 -8.45
C LEU A 423 27.87 5.73 -8.78
N SER A 424 27.30 4.79 -9.54
CA SER A 424 27.90 3.48 -9.82
C SER A 424 29.36 3.55 -10.28
N PRO A 425 29.78 4.50 -11.16
CA PRO A 425 31.18 4.64 -11.56
C PRO A 425 32.13 5.09 -10.43
N ALA A 426 31.61 5.70 -9.36
CA ALA A 426 32.40 6.28 -8.29
C ALA A 426 32.95 5.24 -7.29
N HIS A 427 32.30 4.07 -7.15
CA HIS A 427 32.81 3.01 -6.27
C HIS A 427 32.30 1.61 -6.64
N PRO A 428 33.17 0.58 -6.64
CA PRO A 428 32.80 -0.79 -7.03
C PRO A 428 31.80 -1.48 -6.06
N VAL A 429 31.53 -0.90 -4.90
CA VAL A 429 30.53 -1.41 -3.94
C VAL A 429 29.10 -1.09 -4.37
N ILE A 430 28.91 -0.06 -5.20
CA ILE A 430 27.58 0.46 -5.55
C ILE A 430 26.80 -0.52 -6.44
N PRO A 431 27.40 -1.16 -7.46
CA PRO A 431 26.76 -2.26 -8.15
C PRO A 431 26.28 -3.39 -7.20
N LEU A 432 27.08 -3.74 -6.20
CA LEU A 432 26.72 -4.75 -5.20
C LEU A 432 25.52 -4.30 -4.34
N PHE A 433 25.46 -3.02 -3.95
CA PHE A 433 24.29 -2.48 -3.25
C PHE A 433 23.02 -2.51 -4.10
N LEU A 434 23.13 -2.18 -5.39
CA LEU A 434 22.01 -2.25 -6.33
C LEU A 434 21.50 -3.70 -6.45
N GLU A 435 22.41 -4.66 -6.62
CA GLU A 435 22.09 -6.09 -6.69
C GLU A 435 21.45 -6.57 -5.37
N TYR A 436 22.05 -6.24 -4.23
CA TYR A 436 21.53 -6.60 -2.90
C TYR A 436 20.09 -6.13 -2.72
N ARG A 437 19.78 -4.86 -3.02
CA ARG A 437 18.43 -4.32 -2.84
C ARG A 437 17.41 -4.96 -3.78
N GLN A 438 17.81 -5.25 -5.01
CA GLN A 438 16.95 -5.95 -5.95
C GLN A 438 16.61 -7.35 -5.44
N LEU A 439 17.62 -8.12 -5.01
CA LEU A 439 17.44 -9.47 -4.48
C LEU A 439 16.69 -9.46 -3.15
N PHE A 440 17.01 -8.54 -2.24
CA PHE A 440 16.36 -8.43 -0.94
C PHE A 440 14.86 -8.16 -1.11
N LYS A 441 14.49 -7.25 -2.02
CA LYS A 441 13.08 -7.00 -2.35
C LYS A 441 12.40 -8.25 -2.90
N LEU A 442 13.07 -9.01 -3.78
CA LEU A 442 12.51 -10.25 -4.31
C LEU A 442 12.29 -11.30 -3.21
N VAL A 443 13.26 -11.45 -2.31
CA VAL A 443 13.17 -12.40 -1.20
C VAL A 443 12.08 -11.98 -0.21
N SER A 444 12.12 -10.75 0.28
CA SER A 444 11.19 -10.26 1.29
C SER A 444 9.74 -10.19 0.78
N THR A 445 9.54 -9.78 -0.48
CA THR A 445 8.21 -9.50 -1.03
C THR A 445 7.57 -10.73 -1.67
N TYR A 446 8.37 -11.63 -2.24
CA TYR A 446 7.83 -12.77 -3.00
C TYR A 446 8.21 -14.12 -2.40
N ILE A 447 9.48 -14.37 -2.12
CA ILE A 447 9.92 -15.68 -1.60
C ILE A 447 9.38 -15.95 -0.19
N ASP A 448 9.43 -14.97 0.71
CA ASP A 448 9.03 -15.16 2.10
C ASP A 448 7.53 -14.92 2.33
N ALA A 449 6.91 -14.06 1.52
CA ALA A 449 5.52 -13.66 1.69
C ALA A 449 4.54 -14.55 0.90
N LEU A 450 4.82 -14.89 -0.37
CA LEU A 450 3.87 -15.66 -1.19
C LEU A 450 3.52 -17.03 -0.59
N PRO A 451 4.47 -17.83 -0.05
CA PRO A 451 4.13 -19.11 0.56
C PRO A 451 3.16 -18.99 1.74
N LYS A 452 3.20 -17.88 2.49
CA LYS A 452 2.28 -17.63 3.62
C LYS A 452 0.86 -17.33 3.15
N SER A 453 0.71 -16.88 1.90
CA SER A 453 -0.59 -16.58 1.28
C SER A 453 -1.21 -17.76 0.54
N VAL A 454 -0.51 -18.90 0.48
CA VAL A 454 -1.03 -20.13 -0.15
C VAL A 454 -1.97 -20.84 0.84
N ARG A 455 -3.18 -21.14 0.40
CA ARG A 455 -4.18 -21.89 1.19
C ARG A 455 -3.94 -23.40 1.09
N SER A 456 -4.74 -24.17 1.82
CA SER A 456 -4.63 -25.63 1.91
C SER A 456 -4.79 -26.38 0.57
N ASP A 457 -5.39 -25.74 -0.43
CA ASP A 457 -5.56 -26.27 -1.79
C ASP A 457 -4.34 -25.99 -2.69
N GLY A 458 -3.28 -25.39 -2.15
CA GLY A 458 -2.06 -25.05 -2.89
C GLY A 458 -2.19 -23.78 -3.73
N ARG A 459 -3.28 -23.03 -3.59
CA ARG A 459 -3.56 -21.83 -4.41
C ARG A 459 -3.47 -20.53 -3.60
N ILE A 460 -3.16 -19.45 -4.31
CA ILE A 460 -3.26 -18.08 -3.79
C ILE A 460 -4.60 -17.48 -4.23
N HIS A 461 -5.39 -16.99 -3.27
CA HIS A 461 -6.71 -16.41 -3.49
C HIS A 461 -6.68 -14.91 -3.23
N SER A 462 -6.28 -14.14 -4.24
CA SER A 462 -6.26 -12.69 -4.15
C SER A 462 -7.67 -12.11 -4.26
N THR A 463 -7.93 -11.01 -3.55
CA THR A 463 -9.18 -10.25 -3.66
C THR A 463 -9.01 -9.15 -4.70
N PHE A 464 -9.77 -9.21 -5.79
CA PHE A 464 -9.76 -8.19 -6.84
C PHE A 464 -10.83 -7.13 -6.57
N ASN A 465 -10.45 -5.85 -6.58
CA ASN A 465 -11.36 -4.73 -6.34
C ASN A 465 -11.44 -3.83 -7.58
N VAL A 466 -12.67 -3.42 -7.92
CA VAL A 466 -12.94 -2.49 -9.02
C VAL A 466 -12.67 -1.03 -8.63
N GLU A 467 -12.80 -0.70 -7.34
CA GLU A 467 -12.72 0.67 -6.79
C GLU A 467 -11.28 1.13 -6.46
N GLY A 468 -10.25 0.42 -6.96
CA GLY A 468 -8.88 0.61 -6.46
C GLY A 468 -8.09 1.76 -7.11
N ALA A 469 -8.26 2.02 -8.40
CA ALA A 469 -7.46 3.00 -9.14
C ALA A 469 -8.33 4.13 -9.70
N ALA A 470 -7.85 5.38 -9.60
CA ALA A 470 -8.53 6.54 -10.18
C ALA A 470 -8.77 6.41 -11.70
N THR A 471 -8.00 5.55 -12.38
CA THR A 471 -8.12 5.23 -13.80
C THR A 471 -9.07 4.08 -14.10
N GLY A 472 -9.75 3.49 -13.11
CA GLY A 472 -10.67 2.37 -13.32
C GLY A 472 -9.99 1.01 -13.50
N ARG A 473 -8.66 0.91 -13.38
CA ARG A 473 -7.98 -0.39 -13.35
C ARG A 473 -8.39 -1.22 -12.15
N LEU A 474 -8.41 -2.54 -12.34
CA LEU A 474 -8.55 -3.49 -11.24
C LEU A 474 -7.33 -3.40 -10.32
N SER A 475 -7.57 -3.59 -9.03
CA SER A 475 -6.53 -3.76 -8.03
C SER A 475 -6.63 -5.14 -7.39
N SER A 476 -5.55 -5.64 -6.81
CA SER A 476 -5.55 -6.92 -6.10
C SER A 476 -4.90 -6.76 -4.72
N LYS A 477 -5.47 -7.40 -3.70
CA LYS A 477 -4.98 -7.40 -2.32
C LYS A 477 -5.01 -8.81 -1.72
N ASP A 478 -4.21 -9.01 -0.69
CA ASP A 478 -4.16 -10.24 0.12
C ASP A 478 -3.89 -11.55 -0.66
N PRO A 479 -2.77 -11.68 -1.40
CA PRO A 479 -1.71 -10.73 -1.67
C PRO A 479 -1.93 -9.94 -2.97
N ASN A 480 -1.13 -8.90 -3.21
CA ASN A 480 -1.21 -8.13 -4.46
C ASN A 480 -0.48 -8.83 -5.62
N LEU A 481 -1.24 -9.49 -6.49
CA LEU A 481 -0.76 -10.19 -7.68
C LEU A 481 -0.55 -9.29 -8.90
N GLN A 482 -1.00 -8.04 -8.87
CA GLN A 482 -0.75 -7.07 -9.97
C GLN A 482 0.72 -6.64 -10.04
N ASN A 483 1.47 -6.79 -8.94
CA ASN A 483 2.85 -6.32 -8.83
C ASN A 483 3.90 -7.41 -9.08
N ILE A 484 3.50 -8.62 -9.51
CA ILE A 484 4.45 -9.70 -9.78
C ILE A 484 5.44 -9.27 -10.88
N PRO A 485 6.76 -9.27 -10.62
CA PRO A 485 7.74 -8.74 -11.56
C PRO A 485 7.69 -9.43 -12.92
N ILE A 486 7.83 -8.66 -13.99
CA ILE A 486 7.85 -9.14 -15.38
C ILE A 486 9.27 -9.10 -15.99
N LYS A 487 10.12 -8.22 -15.45
CA LYS A 487 11.44 -7.89 -16.02
C LYS A 487 12.58 -8.29 -15.07
N GLY A 488 13.72 -8.64 -15.64
CA GLY A 488 14.93 -9.08 -14.95
C GLY A 488 14.95 -10.59 -14.74
N GLU A 489 16.14 -11.20 -14.78
CA GLU A 489 16.33 -12.66 -14.68
C GLU A 489 15.56 -13.24 -13.49
N ALA A 490 15.79 -12.70 -12.28
CA ALA A 490 15.13 -13.19 -11.07
C ALA A 490 13.63 -12.86 -10.97
N GLY A 491 13.11 -11.86 -11.70
CA GLY A 491 11.68 -11.53 -11.73
C GLY A 491 10.87 -12.51 -12.58
N GLY A 492 11.42 -12.90 -13.74
CA GLY A 492 10.85 -13.95 -14.58
C GLY A 492 10.80 -15.31 -13.88
N GLU A 493 11.82 -15.62 -13.08
CA GLU A 493 11.85 -16.86 -12.28
C GLU A 493 10.70 -16.94 -11.26
N ILE A 494 10.30 -15.82 -10.63
CA ILE A 494 9.14 -15.83 -9.71
C ILE A 494 7.86 -16.23 -10.44
N ARG A 495 7.67 -15.81 -11.70
CA ARG A 495 6.50 -16.22 -12.50
C ARG A 495 6.45 -17.72 -12.76
N LYS A 496 7.60 -18.42 -12.78
CA LYS A 496 7.65 -19.89 -12.94
C LYS A 496 7.02 -20.64 -11.77
N ALA A 497 6.92 -20.01 -10.60
CA ALA A 497 6.21 -20.58 -9.47
C ALA A 497 4.70 -20.70 -9.69
N PHE A 498 4.12 -19.91 -10.61
CA PHE A 498 2.69 -19.96 -10.91
C PHE A 498 2.46 -20.97 -12.04
N VAL A 499 1.81 -22.07 -11.72
CA VAL A 499 1.76 -23.28 -12.57
C VAL A 499 0.33 -23.68 -12.91
N ALA A 500 0.14 -24.37 -14.02
CA ALA A 500 -1.14 -25.03 -14.31
C ALA A 500 -1.33 -26.28 -13.41
N PRO A 501 -2.58 -26.64 -13.07
CA PRO A 501 -2.86 -27.94 -12.46
C PRO A 501 -2.40 -29.11 -13.33
N LYS A 502 -2.16 -30.26 -12.71
CA LYS A 502 -1.76 -31.48 -13.42
C LYS A 502 -2.78 -31.82 -14.51
N GLY A 503 -2.30 -31.96 -15.75
CA GLY A 503 -3.13 -32.26 -16.93
C GLY A 503 -3.73 -31.04 -17.62
N LYS A 504 -3.51 -29.83 -17.09
CA LYS A 504 -3.89 -28.54 -17.69
C LYS A 504 -2.68 -27.75 -18.16
N VAL A 505 -2.92 -26.69 -18.91
CA VAL A 505 -1.93 -25.68 -19.30
C VAL A 505 -2.45 -24.28 -19.00
N LEU A 506 -1.54 -23.31 -18.92
CA LEU A 506 -1.87 -21.89 -18.85
C LEU A 506 -1.96 -21.30 -20.26
N LEU A 507 -2.97 -20.47 -20.49
CA LEU A 507 -3.13 -19.65 -21.68
C LEU A 507 -3.11 -18.18 -21.24
N ALA A 508 -2.18 -17.39 -21.77
CA ALA A 508 -2.10 -15.95 -21.54
C ALA A 508 -2.49 -15.20 -22.81
N ALA A 509 -3.29 -14.15 -22.64
CA ALA A 509 -3.70 -13.24 -23.71
C ALA A 509 -3.43 -11.80 -23.27
N ASP A 510 -2.54 -11.12 -23.98
CA ASP A 510 -2.03 -9.79 -23.64
C ASP A 510 -2.32 -8.80 -24.77
N TYR A 511 -2.85 -7.63 -24.43
CA TYR A 511 -3.04 -6.62 -25.48
C TYR A 511 -1.71 -6.04 -25.94
N SER A 512 -1.49 -6.09 -27.26
CA SER A 512 -0.26 -5.56 -27.85
C SER A 512 -0.34 -4.02 -27.98
N GLN A 513 0.31 -3.31 -27.05
CA GLN A 513 0.48 -1.85 -27.06
C GLN A 513 -0.85 -1.07 -27.01
N ILE A 514 -1.83 -1.55 -26.22
CA ILE A 514 -3.20 -0.98 -26.23
C ILE A 514 -3.27 0.50 -25.92
N GLU A 515 -2.46 0.99 -24.97
CA GLU A 515 -2.45 2.41 -24.60
C GLU A 515 -2.08 3.31 -25.80
N LEU A 516 -1.12 2.89 -26.63
CA LEU A 516 -0.72 3.65 -27.82
C LEU A 516 -1.77 3.57 -28.93
N ARG A 517 -2.48 2.45 -29.06
CA ARG A 517 -3.59 2.30 -30.01
C ARG A 517 -4.78 3.18 -29.63
N ILE A 518 -5.10 3.26 -28.33
CA ILE A 518 -6.13 4.16 -27.82
C ILE A 518 -5.72 5.62 -28.04
N MET A 519 -4.46 5.97 -27.77
CA MET A 519 -3.95 7.32 -28.06
C MET A 519 -4.08 7.66 -29.56
N ALA A 520 -3.70 6.75 -30.46
CA ALA A 520 -3.85 6.95 -31.90
C ALA A 520 -5.32 7.15 -32.31
N HIS A 521 -6.24 6.45 -31.65
CA HIS A 521 -7.68 6.62 -31.86
C HIS A 521 -8.20 7.97 -31.35
N LEU A 522 -7.86 8.35 -30.11
CA LEU A 522 -8.30 9.59 -29.48
C LEU A 522 -7.72 10.84 -30.16
N ALA A 523 -6.46 10.76 -30.58
CA ALA A 523 -5.80 11.83 -31.31
C ALA A 523 -6.24 11.93 -32.77
N ASP A 524 -6.72 10.81 -33.34
CA ASP A 524 -6.97 10.66 -34.78
C ASP A 524 -5.76 11.05 -35.64
N ASP A 525 -4.56 10.69 -35.18
CA ASP A 525 -3.31 11.05 -35.86
C ASP A 525 -3.04 10.15 -37.09
N PRO A 526 -2.96 10.71 -38.31
CA PRO A 526 -2.77 9.92 -39.52
C PRO A 526 -1.48 9.09 -39.54
N GLY A 527 -0.39 9.61 -38.97
CA GLY A 527 0.90 8.93 -38.92
C GLY A 527 0.85 7.71 -38.02
N LEU A 528 0.30 7.86 -36.80
CA LEU A 528 0.09 6.74 -35.88
C LEU A 528 -0.89 5.71 -36.44
N LYS A 529 -2.00 6.16 -37.04
CA LYS A 529 -3.01 5.26 -37.61
C LYS A 529 -2.44 4.42 -38.75
N LYS A 530 -1.67 5.05 -39.65
CA LYS A 530 -0.97 4.34 -40.73
C LYS A 530 0.00 3.31 -40.16
N ALA A 531 0.82 3.70 -39.18
CA ALA A 531 1.79 2.78 -38.57
C ALA A 531 1.13 1.53 -37.99
N PHE A 532 0.01 1.67 -37.26
CA PHE A 532 -0.72 0.53 -36.73
C PHE A 532 -1.46 -0.29 -37.79
N ALA A 533 -1.99 0.34 -38.85
CA ALA A 533 -2.66 -0.34 -39.95
C ALA A 533 -1.69 -1.19 -40.78
N GLU A 534 -0.46 -0.71 -40.99
CA GLU A 534 0.58 -1.40 -41.74
C GLU A 534 1.44 -2.35 -40.88
N GLY A 535 1.13 -2.47 -39.57
CA GLY A 535 1.83 -3.36 -38.66
C GLY A 535 3.26 -2.95 -38.33
N TRP A 536 3.60 -1.65 -38.47
CA TRP A 536 4.91 -1.13 -38.13
C TRP A 536 5.17 -1.18 -36.63
N ASP A 537 6.43 -1.39 -36.25
CA ASP A 537 6.85 -1.23 -34.85
C ASP A 537 6.92 0.25 -34.50
N ILE A 538 5.94 0.72 -33.73
CA ILE A 538 5.81 2.13 -33.36
C ILE A 538 7.02 2.66 -32.58
N HIS A 539 7.73 1.83 -31.82
CA HIS A 539 8.92 2.27 -31.10
C HIS A 539 10.08 2.49 -32.06
N THR A 540 10.21 1.63 -33.05
CA THR A 540 11.19 1.75 -34.13
C THR A 540 10.88 2.97 -35.00
N LEU A 541 9.60 3.21 -35.32
CA LEU A 541 9.16 4.41 -36.05
C LEU A 541 9.54 5.68 -35.30
N THR A 542 9.17 5.78 -34.03
CA THR A 542 9.52 6.96 -33.22
C THR A 542 11.04 7.18 -33.17
N ALA A 543 11.82 6.11 -32.98
CA ALA A 543 13.28 6.21 -32.98
C ALA A 543 13.82 6.67 -34.36
N SER A 544 13.33 6.08 -35.45
CA SER A 544 13.70 6.45 -36.82
C SER A 544 13.53 7.95 -37.07
N LYS A 545 12.43 8.53 -36.58
CA LYS A 545 12.15 9.97 -36.73
C LYS A 545 13.01 10.84 -35.84
N ILE A 546 13.15 10.48 -34.56
CA ILE A 546 13.96 11.24 -33.60
C ILE A 546 15.44 11.28 -33.99
N PHE A 547 15.98 10.16 -34.49
CA PHE A 547 17.38 10.07 -34.90
C PHE A 547 17.60 10.37 -36.38
N ASN A 548 16.53 10.63 -37.14
CA ASN A 548 16.55 10.81 -38.60
C ASN A 548 17.30 9.69 -39.34
N ILE A 549 16.97 8.44 -39.02
CA ILE A 549 17.55 7.23 -39.63
C ILE A 549 16.45 6.36 -40.25
N PRO A 550 16.71 5.61 -41.34
CA PRO A 550 15.74 4.66 -41.89
C PRO A 550 15.28 3.62 -40.86
N LEU A 551 14.00 3.21 -40.93
CA LEU A 551 13.37 2.24 -40.01
C LEU A 551 14.20 0.95 -39.85
N GLU A 552 14.76 0.45 -40.95
CA GLU A 552 15.52 -0.80 -41.02
C GLU A 552 16.90 -0.69 -40.39
N LYS A 553 17.39 0.53 -40.20
CA LYS A 553 18.70 0.83 -39.60
C LYS A 553 18.61 1.19 -38.11
N VAL A 554 17.41 1.19 -37.54
CA VAL A 554 17.22 1.49 -36.11
C VAL A 554 17.75 0.32 -35.27
N GLU A 555 18.75 0.62 -34.44
CA GLU A 555 19.33 -0.35 -33.53
C GLU A 555 18.47 -0.55 -32.27
N LYS A 556 18.74 -1.65 -31.54
CA LYS A 556 18.01 -2.00 -30.31
C LYS A 556 18.05 -0.89 -29.25
N GLN A 557 19.17 -0.19 -29.10
CA GLN A 557 19.32 0.92 -28.14
C GLN A 557 18.48 2.13 -28.56
N GLN A 558 18.49 2.49 -29.85
CA GLN A 558 17.67 3.58 -30.39
C GLN A 558 16.17 3.26 -30.28
N ARG A 559 15.77 2.02 -30.56
CA ARG A 559 14.39 1.56 -30.33
C ARG A 559 13.97 1.70 -28.87
N MET A 560 14.89 1.50 -27.90
CA MET A 560 14.60 1.70 -26.47
C MET A 560 14.33 3.18 -26.15
N VAL A 561 15.05 4.10 -26.81
CA VAL A 561 14.77 5.55 -26.73
C VAL A 561 13.40 5.85 -27.31
N GLY A 562 13.08 5.35 -28.52
CA GLY A 562 11.75 5.52 -29.13
C GLY A 562 10.61 4.95 -28.26
N LYS A 563 10.85 3.81 -27.60
CA LYS A 563 9.92 3.26 -26.61
C LYS A 563 9.71 4.20 -25.43
N THR A 564 10.80 4.69 -24.84
CA THR A 564 10.75 5.63 -23.72
C THR A 564 10.02 6.90 -24.10
N MET A 565 10.23 7.41 -25.31
CA MET A 565 9.55 8.59 -25.86
C MET A 565 8.04 8.38 -25.99
N ASN A 566 7.60 7.27 -26.59
CA ASN A 566 6.16 6.98 -26.73
C ASN A 566 5.44 7.00 -25.37
N PHE A 567 6.05 6.40 -24.35
CA PHE A 567 5.49 6.43 -23.00
C PHE A 567 5.62 7.81 -22.34
N ALA A 568 6.77 8.48 -22.46
CA ALA A 568 6.97 9.81 -21.88
C ALA A 568 5.93 10.81 -22.39
N THR A 569 5.63 10.79 -23.69
CA THR A 569 4.60 11.64 -24.28
C THR A 569 3.20 11.24 -23.81
N LEU A 570 2.89 9.94 -23.75
CA LEU A 570 1.61 9.44 -23.23
C LEU A 570 1.33 9.89 -21.79
N TYR A 571 2.38 10.01 -20.98
CA TYR A 571 2.30 10.43 -19.58
C TYR A 571 2.50 11.93 -19.36
N GLY A 572 2.58 12.73 -20.43
CA GLY A 572 2.79 14.18 -20.36
C GLY A 572 4.08 14.57 -19.65
N GLN A 573 5.15 13.79 -19.83
CA GLN A 573 6.44 14.09 -19.22
C GLN A 573 7.12 15.26 -19.93
N GLY A 574 7.65 16.20 -19.14
CA GLY A 574 8.42 17.33 -19.67
C GLY A 574 9.90 16.98 -19.94
N PRO A 575 10.64 17.85 -20.66
CA PRO A 575 12.02 17.58 -21.10
C PRO A 575 12.99 17.26 -19.95
N HIS A 576 12.84 17.89 -18.78
CA HIS A 576 13.67 17.58 -17.61
C HIS A 576 13.52 16.14 -17.11
N ALA A 577 12.31 15.59 -17.12
CA ALA A 577 12.08 14.21 -16.68
C ALA A 577 12.65 13.23 -17.70
N LEU A 578 12.41 13.52 -18.98
CA LEU A 578 12.88 12.73 -20.10
C LEU A 578 14.42 12.68 -20.19
N SER A 579 15.08 13.83 -20.04
CA SER A 579 16.56 13.93 -20.02
C SER A 579 17.18 13.00 -18.98
N ARG A 580 16.61 12.96 -17.76
CA ARG A 580 17.07 12.04 -16.72
C ARG A 580 16.79 10.57 -17.01
N GLN A 581 15.67 10.26 -17.66
CA GLN A 581 15.28 8.88 -17.95
C GLN A 581 16.09 8.29 -19.11
N LEU A 582 16.43 9.12 -20.10
CA LEU A 582 17.22 8.75 -21.27
C LEU A 582 18.73 8.95 -21.06
N GLU A 583 19.13 9.62 -19.97
CA GLU A 583 20.52 10.00 -19.70
C GLU A 583 21.13 10.85 -20.85
N VAL A 584 20.33 11.80 -21.37
CA VAL A 584 20.73 12.72 -22.46
C VAL A 584 20.68 14.18 -22.01
N PRO A 585 21.41 15.10 -22.66
CA PRO A 585 21.31 16.53 -22.40
C PRO A 585 19.88 17.05 -22.47
N TYR A 586 19.58 18.10 -21.70
CA TYR A 586 18.23 18.71 -21.66
C TYR A 586 17.79 19.18 -23.05
N GLU A 587 18.72 19.77 -23.81
CA GLU A 587 18.51 20.25 -25.17
C GLU A 587 18.13 19.10 -26.11
N SER A 588 18.80 17.95 -25.99
CA SER A 588 18.47 16.75 -26.76
C SER A 588 17.07 16.23 -26.41
N ALA A 589 16.73 16.18 -25.12
CA ALA A 589 15.39 15.75 -24.69
C ALA A 589 14.29 16.71 -25.21
N GLN A 590 14.56 18.03 -25.22
CA GLN A 590 13.65 19.01 -25.79
C GLN A 590 13.49 18.82 -27.30
N GLN A 591 14.58 18.59 -28.02
CA GLN A 591 14.54 18.28 -29.45
C GLN A 591 13.73 17.00 -29.72
N TYR A 592 13.95 15.93 -28.97
CA TYR A 592 13.24 14.67 -29.16
C TYR A 592 11.72 14.82 -29.00
N ILE A 593 11.28 15.63 -28.03
CA ILE A 593 9.85 15.95 -27.85
C ILE A 593 9.32 16.77 -29.03
N ALA A 594 10.11 17.72 -29.53
CA ALA A 594 9.72 18.52 -30.69
C ALA A 594 9.57 17.67 -31.95
N GLU A 595 10.54 16.79 -32.24
CA GLU A 595 10.49 15.86 -33.38
C GLU A 595 9.30 14.89 -33.27
N TYR A 596 9.02 14.38 -32.06
CA TYR A 596 7.85 13.53 -31.83
C TYR A 596 6.54 14.22 -32.22
N PHE A 597 6.34 15.47 -31.77
CA PHE A 597 5.12 16.21 -32.11
C PHE A 597 5.10 16.76 -33.53
N ALA A 598 6.26 16.90 -34.18
CA ALA A 598 6.33 17.21 -35.61
C ALA A 598 5.85 16.02 -36.45
N GLU A 599 6.23 14.80 -36.07
CA GLU A 599 5.76 13.58 -36.73
C GLU A 599 4.29 13.27 -36.42
N PHE A 600 3.86 13.47 -35.16
CA PHE A 600 2.51 13.14 -34.68
C PHE A 600 1.77 14.40 -34.17
N PRO A 601 1.48 15.38 -35.04
CA PRO A 601 0.95 16.68 -34.63
C PRO A 601 -0.43 16.59 -33.99
N LYS A 602 -1.26 15.62 -34.39
CA LYS A 602 -2.61 15.49 -33.83
C LYS A 602 -2.60 14.99 -32.39
N VAL A 603 -1.53 14.32 -31.95
CA VAL A 603 -1.35 13.94 -30.55
C VAL A 603 -1.25 15.19 -29.68
N ARG A 604 -0.48 16.19 -30.11
CA ARG A 604 -0.37 17.46 -29.38
C ARG A 604 -1.70 18.19 -29.32
N GLU A 605 -2.39 18.32 -30.46
CA GLU A 605 -3.71 18.96 -30.52
C GLU A 605 -4.71 18.28 -29.57
N TRP A 606 -4.72 16.95 -29.51
CA TRP A 606 -5.58 16.19 -28.62
C TRP A 606 -5.23 16.40 -27.15
N MET A 607 -3.95 16.41 -26.78
CA MET A 607 -3.52 16.69 -25.41
C MET A 607 -3.97 18.08 -24.96
N GLU A 608 -3.76 19.10 -25.81
CA GLU A 608 -4.17 20.49 -25.54
C GLU A 608 -5.69 20.61 -25.39
N LYS A 609 -6.48 19.97 -26.26
CA LYS A 609 -7.95 19.91 -26.16
C LYS A 609 -8.42 19.20 -24.89
N THR A 610 -7.79 18.08 -24.53
CA THR A 610 -8.12 17.31 -23.32
C THR A 610 -7.85 18.13 -22.06
N LEU A 611 -6.73 18.86 -22.03
CA LEU A 611 -6.40 19.76 -20.93
C LEU A 611 -7.39 20.92 -20.84
N ALA A 612 -7.72 21.57 -21.98
CA ALA A 612 -8.71 22.65 -22.01
C ALA A 612 -10.06 22.19 -21.47
N PHE A 613 -10.54 21.02 -21.91
CA PHE A 613 -11.75 20.39 -21.38
C PHE A 613 -11.67 20.14 -19.88
N GLY A 614 -10.54 19.59 -19.40
CA GLY A 614 -10.33 19.34 -17.97
C GLY A 614 -10.30 20.61 -17.12
N TYR A 615 -9.72 21.71 -17.63
CA TYR A 615 -9.70 23.01 -16.97
C TYR A 615 -11.10 23.62 -16.87
N GLU A 616 -11.90 23.50 -17.93
CA GLU A 616 -13.26 24.03 -17.99
C GLU A 616 -14.23 23.23 -17.11
N ASN A 617 -14.18 21.89 -17.20
CA ASN A 617 -15.18 21.01 -16.60
C ASN A 617 -14.75 20.42 -15.25
N GLY A 618 -13.46 20.45 -14.91
CA GLY A 618 -12.91 19.86 -13.67
C GLY A 618 -12.75 18.33 -13.69
N PHE A 619 -13.06 17.68 -14.81
CA PHE A 619 -12.88 16.24 -15.02
C PHE A 619 -12.52 15.94 -16.48
N VAL A 620 -12.09 14.71 -16.74
CA VAL A 620 -11.90 14.13 -18.09
C VAL A 620 -12.63 12.80 -18.19
N GLU A 621 -12.89 12.32 -19.41
CA GLU A 621 -13.69 11.11 -19.65
C GLU A 621 -12.96 10.05 -20.49
N THR A 622 -13.28 8.77 -20.27
CA THR A 622 -12.94 7.67 -21.20
C THR A 622 -13.91 7.64 -22.38
N ILE A 623 -13.63 6.80 -23.39
CA ILE A 623 -14.53 6.64 -24.57
C ILE A 623 -15.96 6.22 -24.18
N TRP A 624 -16.11 5.46 -23.09
CA TRP A 624 -17.42 5.05 -22.57
C TRP A 624 -17.97 5.98 -21.48
N GLY A 625 -17.41 7.18 -21.33
CA GLY A 625 -17.95 8.21 -20.45
C GLY A 625 -17.59 8.04 -18.97
N ARG A 626 -16.61 7.21 -18.62
CA ARG A 626 -16.10 7.14 -17.23
C ARG A 626 -15.38 8.45 -16.91
N LYS A 627 -15.90 9.21 -15.95
CA LYS A 627 -15.32 10.47 -15.47
C LYS A 627 -14.19 10.24 -14.48
N ARG A 628 -13.12 11.02 -14.61
CA ARG A 628 -12.10 11.24 -13.58
C ARG A 628 -12.05 12.71 -13.23
N TYR A 629 -12.50 13.06 -12.03
CA TYR A 629 -12.36 14.40 -11.48
C TYR A 629 -10.91 14.68 -11.09
N ILE A 630 -10.44 15.90 -11.39
CA ILE A 630 -9.05 16.32 -11.22
C ILE A 630 -9.00 17.71 -10.56
N PRO A 631 -9.27 17.79 -9.24
CA PRO A 631 -9.26 19.06 -8.51
C PRO A 631 -7.89 19.76 -8.57
N GLU A 632 -6.81 19.02 -8.81
CA GLU A 632 -5.45 19.55 -8.95
C GLU A 632 -5.31 20.56 -10.08
N LEU A 633 -6.15 20.50 -11.12
CA LEU A 633 -6.14 21.47 -12.22
C LEU A 633 -6.44 22.90 -11.72
N LYS A 634 -7.20 23.05 -10.64
CA LYS A 634 -7.53 24.35 -10.03
C LYS A 634 -6.51 24.81 -8.99
N ALA A 635 -5.45 24.03 -8.73
CA ALA A 635 -4.47 24.37 -7.72
C ALA A 635 -3.61 25.59 -8.11
N GLY A 636 -3.46 26.54 -7.19
CA GLY A 636 -2.53 27.67 -7.35
C GLY A 636 -1.06 27.23 -7.40
N ASN A 637 -0.72 26.10 -6.78
CA ASN A 637 0.63 25.54 -6.79
C ASN A 637 0.93 24.86 -8.14
N ARG A 638 1.96 25.36 -8.85
CA ARG A 638 2.37 24.85 -10.18
C ARG A 638 2.71 23.36 -10.19
N MET A 639 3.33 22.82 -9.14
CA MET A 639 3.71 21.41 -9.08
C MET A 639 2.49 20.49 -8.96
N ILE A 640 1.50 20.90 -8.16
CA ILE A 640 0.23 20.18 -8.02
C ILE A 640 -0.55 20.25 -9.33
N ARG A 641 -0.65 21.45 -9.93
CA ARG A 641 -1.32 21.65 -11.21
C ARG A 641 -0.71 20.80 -12.33
N SER A 642 0.61 20.78 -12.46
CA SER A 642 1.28 19.92 -13.45
C SER A 642 1.12 18.42 -13.18
N ALA A 643 0.88 18.00 -11.93
CA ALA A 643 0.48 16.62 -11.66
C ALA A 643 -0.95 16.35 -12.14
N GLY A 644 -1.87 17.31 -11.96
CA GLY A 644 -3.23 17.28 -12.49
C GLY A 644 -3.26 17.24 -14.03
N GLU A 645 -2.46 18.04 -14.71
CA GLU A 645 -2.36 18.05 -16.18
C GLU A 645 -1.94 16.68 -16.72
N ARG A 646 -0.92 16.06 -16.10
CA ARG A 646 -0.50 14.69 -16.46
C ARG A 646 -1.60 13.66 -16.21
N ALA A 647 -2.32 13.79 -15.09
CA ALA A 647 -3.45 12.92 -14.77
C ALA A 647 -4.59 13.07 -15.80
N ALA A 648 -4.84 14.29 -16.29
CA ALA A 648 -5.90 14.61 -17.25
C ALA A 648 -5.64 13.99 -18.62
N VAL A 649 -4.40 14.07 -19.12
CA VAL A 649 -4.05 13.43 -20.40
C VAL A 649 -4.03 11.91 -20.27
N ASN A 650 -3.57 11.38 -19.14
CA ASN A 650 -3.40 9.94 -18.96
C ASN A 650 -4.71 9.17 -18.75
N ALA A 651 -5.69 9.77 -18.07
CA ALA A 651 -6.91 9.06 -17.66
C ALA A 651 -7.77 8.57 -18.83
N PRO A 652 -8.02 9.35 -19.90
CA PRO A 652 -8.78 8.86 -21.05
C PRO A 652 -8.15 7.62 -21.70
N VAL A 653 -6.81 7.55 -21.74
CA VAL A 653 -6.10 6.40 -22.31
C VAL A 653 -6.19 5.19 -21.37
N GLN A 654 -5.70 5.32 -20.14
CA GLN A 654 -5.61 4.19 -19.22
C GLN A 654 -6.98 3.69 -18.79
N GLY A 655 -7.95 4.59 -18.62
CA GLY A 655 -9.31 4.23 -18.27
C GLY A 655 -10.02 3.52 -19.42
N THR A 656 -9.83 3.97 -20.66
CA THR A 656 -10.36 3.22 -21.81
C THR A 656 -9.74 1.83 -21.90
N ALA A 657 -8.42 1.69 -21.66
CA ALA A 657 -7.77 0.37 -21.65
C ALA A 657 -8.35 -0.53 -20.54
N ALA A 658 -8.59 0.02 -19.35
CA ALA A 658 -9.21 -0.69 -18.23
C ALA A 658 -10.67 -1.09 -18.53
N ASP A 659 -11.43 -0.22 -19.18
CA ASP A 659 -12.79 -0.53 -19.60
C ASP A 659 -12.80 -1.62 -20.69
N MET A 660 -11.86 -1.57 -21.64
CA MET A 660 -11.75 -2.58 -22.70
C MET A 660 -11.48 -3.98 -22.14
N ILE A 661 -10.54 -4.12 -21.20
CA ILE A 661 -10.25 -5.44 -20.62
C ILE A 661 -11.42 -5.97 -19.78
N LYS A 662 -12.12 -5.11 -19.03
CA LYS A 662 -13.35 -5.50 -18.30
C LYS A 662 -14.44 -5.96 -19.26
N LYS A 663 -14.62 -5.25 -20.38
CA LYS A 663 -15.60 -5.63 -21.41
C LYS A 663 -15.24 -6.98 -22.02
N ALA A 664 -13.97 -7.21 -22.34
CA ALA A 664 -13.49 -8.49 -22.82
C ALA A 664 -13.77 -9.61 -21.80
N MET A 665 -13.46 -9.41 -20.52
CA MET A 665 -13.75 -10.38 -19.46
C MET A 665 -15.24 -10.77 -19.42
N VAL A 666 -16.14 -9.78 -19.50
CA VAL A 666 -17.59 -10.01 -19.50
C VAL A 666 -18.04 -10.82 -20.72
N GLU A 667 -17.56 -10.50 -21.92
CA GLU A 667 -17.95 -11.22 -23.14
C GLU A 667 -17.34 -12.64 -23.19
N ILE A 668 -16.12 -12.81 -22.68
CA ILE A 668 -15.46 -14.12 -22.54
C ILE A 668 -16.22 -15.00 -21.55
N ASP A 669 -16.51 -14.51 -20.34
CA ASP A 669 -17.26 -15.28 -19.34
C ASP A 669 -18.67 -15.63 -19.82
N ARG A 670 -19.35 -14.71 -20.53
CA ARG A 670 -20.64 -14.99 -21.18
C ARG A 670 -20.52 -16.14 -22.18
N LYS A 671 -19.49 -16.14 -23.04
CA LYS A 671 -19.29 -17.20 -24.04
C LYS A 671 -19.00 -18.55 -23.38
N LEU A 672 -18.10 -18.58 -22.40
CA LEU A 672 -17.77 -19.79 -21.64
C LEU A 672 -19.00 -20.36 -20.91
N LYS A 673 -19.85 -19.51 -20.32
CA LYS A 673 -21.11 -19.95 -19.70
C LYS A 673 -22.11 -20.49 -20.71
N MET A 674 -22.24 -19.88 -21.89
CA MET A 674 -23.13 -20.37 -22.95
C MET A 674 -22.69 -21.75 -23.47
N ASP A 675 -21.39 -21.99 -23.60
CA ASP A 675 -20.86 -23.27 -24.05
C ASP A 675 -21.01 -24.35 -22.96
N ASN A 676 -20.84 -24.00 -21.68
CA ASN A 676 -21.10 -24.89 -20.54
C ASN A 676 -22.60 -25.15 -20.29
N GLY A 677 -23.47 -24.21 -20.65
CA GLY A 677 -24.93 -24.27 -20.44
C GLY A 677 -25.72 -24.99 -21.54
N LYS A 678 -25.09 -25.38 -22.66
CA LYS A 678 -25.73 -26.15 -23.74
C LYS A 678 -25.76 -27.66 -23.44
N LEU A 679 -26.43 -28.03 -22.35
CA LEU A 679 -27.17 -29.28 -22.25
C LEU A 679 -28.58 -29.02 -22.80
N LYS A 680 -28.71 -28.85 -24.12
CA LYS A 680 -30.02 -28.87 -24.79
C LYS A 680 -30.00 -29.77 -26.01
N ILE A 681 -30.64 -30.92 -25.81
CA ILE A 681 -31.08 -31.93 -26.77
C ILE A 681 -31.43 -31.31 -28.13
N LYS A 682 -30.77 -31.76 -29.20
CA LYS A 682 -31.44 -31.99 -30.49
C LYS A 682 -30.72 -33.05 -31.34
N LYS A 683 -31.56 -33.96 -31.86
CA LYS A 683 -31.24 -35.15 -32.66
C LYS A 683 -30.53 -34.77 -33.96
N GLY A 684 -29.34 -35.33 -34.19
CA GLY A 684 -28.66 -35.30 -35.48
C GLY A 684 -27.25 -35.88 -35.37
N LYS A 685 -26.98 -36.99 -36.07
CA LYS A 685 -25.66 -37.64 -36.13
C LYS A 685 -24.67 -36.66 -36.79
N ASN A 686 -23.58 -36.33 -36.11
CA ASN A 686 -22.41 -35.54 -36.58
C ASN A 686 -22.37 -34.04 -36.25
N SER A 687 -22.62 -33.65 -34.99
CA SER A 687 -22.06 -32.40 -34.45
C SER A 687 -21.46 -32.67 -33.06
N GLN A 688 -20.13 -32.61 -32.97
CA GLN A 688 -19.37 -32.82 -31.75
C GLN A 688 -19.27 -31.47 -31.03
N PHE A 689 -20.12 -31.24 -30.02
CA PHE A 689 -20.07 -30.03 -29.20
C PHE A 689 -19.00 -30.22 -28.11
N SER A 690 -17.95 -29.39 -28.13
CA SER A 690 -16.91 -29.32 -27.09
C SER A 690 -17.41 -28.44 -25.93
N ILE A 691 -17.39 -28.98 -24.71
CA ILE A 691 -17.48 -28.18 -23.48
C ILE A 691 -16.06 -27.65 -23.25
N LEU A 692 -15.86 -26.34 -23.41
CA LEU A 692 -14.55 -25.72 -23.16
C LEU A 692 -14.27 -25.70 -21.66
N ASN A 693 -13.35 -26.54 -21.21
CA ASN A 693 -12.92 -26.58 -19.81
C ASN A 693 -11.79 -25.55 -19.56
N SER A 694 -12.13 -24.28 -19.78
CA SER A 694 -11.24 -23.14 -19.54
C SER A 694 -11.79 -22.18 -18.49
N GLN A 695 -10.89 -21.63 -17.68
CA GLN A 695 -11.24 -20.76 -16.56
C GLN A 695 -10.28 -19.60 -16.46
N LEU A 696 -10.81 -18.38 -16.43
CA LEU A 696 -10.04 -17.18 -16.11
C LEU A 696 -9.63 -17.22 -14.63
N ILE A 697 -8.32 -17.11 -14.37
CA ILE A 697 -7.75 -17.23 -13.01
C ILE A 697 -7.07 -15.94 -12.55
N LEU A 698 -6.56 -15.12 -13.47
CA LEU A 698 -5.85 -13.91 -13.12
C LEU A 698 -6.00 -12.86 -14.23
N GLN A 699 -6.06 -11.60 -13.81
CA GLN A 699 -5.91 -10.44 -14.67
C GLN A 699 -4.76 -9.61 -14.10
N VAL A 700 -3.80 -9.23 -14.92
CA VAL A 700 -2.67 -8.35 -14.54
C VAL A 700 -2.49 -7.31 -15.63
N HIS A 701 -2.71 -6.03 -15.28
CA HIS A 701 -2.62 -4.91 -16.23
C HIS A 701 -3.52 -5.08 -17.47
N ASP A 702 -2.95 -5.46 -18.61
CA ASP A 702 -3.59 -5.70 -19.90
C ASP A 702 -3.58 -7.18 -20.32
N GLU A 703 -3.13 -8.07 -19.43
CA GLU A 703 -3.05 -9.52 -19.61
C GLU A 703 -4.17 -10.27 -18.87
N LEU A 704 -4.77 -11.26 -19.54
CA LEU A 704 -5.68 -12.25 -18.97
C LEU A 704 -5.00 -13.64 -18.99
N LEU A 705 -5.08 -14.35 -17.87
CA LEU A 705 -4.50 -15.68 -17.69
C LEU A 705 -5.57 -16.72 -17.38
N PHE A 706 -5.54 -17.83 -18.12
CA PHE A 706 -6.52 -18.90 -18.06
C PHE A 706 -5.85 -20.25 -17.73
N GLU A 707 -6.57 -21.11 -17.02
CA GLU A 707 -6.29 -22.55 -16.97
C GLU A 707 -7.15 -23.27 -18.00
N CYS A 708 -6.53 -24.05 -18.89
CA CYS A 708 -7.21 -24.74 -19.99
C CYS A 708 -6.81 -26.22 -20.05
N ASP A 709 -7.74 -27.09 -20.45
CA ASP A 709 -7.38 -28.44 -20.89
C ASP A 709 -6.59 -28.33 -22.21
N PRO A 710 -5.50 -29.12 -22.42
CA PRO A 710 -4.65 -29.01 -23.61
C PRO A 710 -5.41 -29.13 -24.94
N LYS A 711 -6.44 -29.98 -24.98
CA LYS A 711 -7.32 -30.18 -26.15
C LYS A 711 -8.19 -28.96 -26.50
N ASP A 712 -8.44 -28.07 -25.55
CA ASP A 712 -9.36 -26.93 -25.68
C ASP A 712 -8.61 -25.60 -25.89
N VAL A 713 -7.26 -25.63 -25.89
CA VAL A 713 -6.41 -24.43 -25.98
C VAL A 713 -6.68 -23.64 -27.25
N GLU A 714 -6.70 -24.30 -28.41
CA GLU A 714 -6.85 -23.62 -29.70
C GLU A 714 -8.21 -22.90 -29.80
N GLU A 715 -9.30 -23.58 -29.44
CA GLU A 715 -10.65 -23.01 -29.48
C GLU A 715 -10.81 -21.88 -28.44
N THR A 716 -10.28 -22.08 -27.22
CA THR A 716 -10.28 -21.02 -26.19
C THR A 716 -9.47 -19.82 -26.64
N ALA A 717 -8.29 -20.03 -27.23
CA ALA A 717 -7.41 -18.97 -27.69
C ALA A 717 -8.04 -18.13 -28.82
N LYS A 718 -8.68 -18.78 -29.80
CA LYS A 718 -9.44 -18.07 -30.86
C LYS A 718 -10.56 -17.22 -30.28
N MET A 719 -11.34 -17.78 -29.37
CA MET A 719 -12.45 -17.08 -28.72
C MET A 719 -11.97 -15.89 -27.88
N VAL A 720 -10.95 -16.08 -27.03
CA VAL A 720 -10.40 -15.03 -26.18
C VAL A 720 -9.83 -13.90 -27.03
N LYS A 721 -9.04 -14.23 -28.07
CA LYS A 721 -8.49 -13.25 -29.01
C LYS A 721 -9.58 -12.45 -29.70
N GLU A 722 -10.59 -13.12 -30.27
CA GLU A 722 -11.73 -12.46 -30.91
C GLU A 722 -12.44 -11.49 -29.94
N LYS A 723 -12.75 -11.91 -28.71
CA LYS A 723 -13.46 -11.06 -27.74
C LYS A 723 -12.63 -9.90 -27.23
N MET A 724 -11.33 -10.10 -27.05
CA MET A 724 -10.42 -9.02 -26.65
C MET A 724 -10.22 -8.01 -27.79
N GLU A 725 -9.94 -8.46 -29.01
CA GLU A 725 -9.72 -7.57 -30.16
C GLU A 725 -10.99 -6.78 -30.54
N ASN A 726 -12.17 -7.35 -30.31
CA ASN A 726 -13.46 -6.70 -30.59
C ASN A 726 -14.12 -6.05 -29.37
N ALA A 727 -13.42 -5.92 -28.23
CA ALA A 727 -13.97 -5.32 -27.02
C ALA A 727 -14.44 -3.86 -27.25
N LEU A 728 -13.70 -3.13 -28.08
CA LEU A 728 -14.05 -1.79 -28.54
C LEU A 728 -13.52 -1.59 -29.97
N LYS A 729 -14.38 -1.07 -30.85
CA LYS A 729 -13.98 -0.75 -32.23
C LYS A 729 -13.20 0.56 -32.24
N LEU A 730 -11.87 0.46 -32.31
CA LEU A 730 -10.99 1.61 -32.51
C LEU A 730 -10.81 1.93 -34.01
N SER A 731 -10.24 3.10 -34.30
CA SER A 731 -9.87 3.51 -35.67
C SER A 731 -8.54 2.90 -36.15
N VAL A 732 -7.91 2.08 -35.29
CA VAL A 732 -6.73 1.27 -35.57
C VAL A 732 -7.01 -0.18 -35.15
N PRO A 733 -6.36 -1.19 -35.76
CA PRO A 733 -6.52 -2.58 -35.34
C PRO A 733 -6.15 -2.75 -33.86
N VAL A 734 -6.87 -3.58 -33.13
CA VAL A 734 -6.47 -4.07 -31.80
C VAL A 734 -5.85 -5.44 -32.00
N ILE A 735 -4.70 -5.70 -31.40
CA ILE A 735 -3.96 -6.96 -31.55
C ILE A 735 -3.77 -7.57 -30.16
N VAL A 736 -3.98 -8.88 -30.05
CA VAL A 736 -3.73 -9.65 -28.83
C VAL A 736 -2.65 -10.70 -29.09
N ASP A 737 -1.58 -10.65 -28.30
CA ASP A 737 -0.52 -11.65 -28.28
C ASP A 737 -0.96 -12.83 -27.39
N LEU A 738 -0.87 -14.05 -27.91
CA LEU A 738 -1.25 -15.27 -27.19
C LEU A 738 -0.01 -16.10 -26.84
N LYS A 739 0.00 -16.67 -25.64
CA LYS A 739 1.03 -17.61 -25.20
C LYS A 739 0.44 -18.79 -24.45
N VAL A 740 1.08 -19.96 -24.55
CA VAL A 740 0.72 -21.17 -23.80
C VAL A 740 1.93 -21.70 -23.05
N GLY A 741 1.73 -22.25 -21.85
CA GLY A 741 2.82 -22.83 -21.07
C GLY A 741 2.34 -23.68 -19.90
N SER A 742 3.25 -24.44 -19.32
CA SER A 742 2.98 -25.17 -18.07
C SER A 742 3.06 -24.27 -16.83
N ASN A 743 3.79 -23.16 -16.95
CA ASN A 743 3.96 -22.14 -15.93
C ASN A 743 3.95 -20.73 -16.57
N TRP A 744 3.70 -19.71 -15.76
CA TRP A 744 3.52 -18.33 -16.25
C TRP A 744 4.84 -17.65 -16.66
N GLY A 745 5.99 -18.16 -16.19
CA GLY A 745 7.32 -17.62 -16.53
C GLY A 745 7.87 -18.13 -17.87
N GLU A 746 7.47 -19.34 -18.29
CA GLU A 746 7.97 -20.03 -19.49
C GLU A 746 6.80 -20.38 -20.41
N MET A 747 6.27 -19.36 -21.08
CA MET A 747 5.18 -19.51 -22.05
C MET A 747 5.66 -19.25 -23.47
N GLU A 748 5.21 -20.07 -24.42
CA GLU A 748 5.53 -19.99 -25.84
C GLU A 748 4.43 -19.27 -26.60
N LYS A 749 4.81 -18.42 -27.57
CA LYS A 749 3.83 -17.73 -28.42
C LYS A 749 3.10 -18.74 -29.30
N ILE A 750 1.79 -18.54 -29.45
CA ILE A 750 0.95 -19.33 -30.36
C ILE A 750 0.23 -18.41 -31.36
N SER A 751 -0.03 -18.94 -32.55
CA SER A 751 -0.80 -18.27 -33.60
C SER A 751 -2.07 -19.07 -33.86
N VAL A 752 -3.22 -18.41 -33.75
CA VAL A 752 -4.56 -18.99 -33.98
C VAL A 752 -5.46 -18.05 -34.75
#